data_AF-A0A420RBY0-F1
#
_entry.id   AF-A0A420RBY0-F1
#
_cell.length_a   1.000
_cell.length_b   1.000
_cell.length_c   1.000
_cell.angle_alpha   90.00
_cell.angle_beta   90.00
_cell.angle_gamma   90.00
#
_symmetry.space_group_name_H-M   'P 1'
#
loop_
_entity.id
_entity.type
_entity.pdbx_description
1 polymer ?
#
loop_
_entity_poly.entity_id
_entity_poly.type
_entity_poly.pdbx_seq_one_letter_code
_entity_poly.pdbx_strand_id
1 'polypeptide(L)'
;MSGPSQLHQAGSEFASTITGHNVDLGNKTLTRRDTAQTINYHNYYGHSTAILDEKACEHRGEKRKCTDEEAEQSRQINPPLENLLQSLRFNQIDARHDNIKKAHAKTCKWILKRGEYLDWLNPDKVDEHHGFLWIKGKPGAGKSTLMKFILSNARRRMKDKTIISFFFNARGEELEKSTTGMYRSLLLQMLQQLPRLHSLLDPGLILGISENHDWSVEALRTLFEQTLEGLGDSSVVVFIDALDECDESEIRSMVSSFKNLGNLSAAEGVSFQVCLASRHYPHITMPKKIELVLEGQEGHDQDIISYLDSELEIGDSKLAQEVRAQIKEKASGVFMWVVLVSGILQQKYDQGRIHTLKKTIREIPGDLHELFRDILTRDDTNKDELLLCIQWVLFARHPLKPEQLYFAIRSHTEYATCKWDRDEIPEDAVGNFILSSSKGLAEVTRAKQDPTVQFIHESVRDFLLKDNGLRVILLDASGDLSAESHDQLKKCCFEYTQSYWKENGLPAGDSKHQILETRVLADYGFPFLRYAVQNILYHANAAEEGHIDQTRFFGSFPLANWIRHNNVFQDKEVRRHTTGASLLYLLAEYNFGGLIESHQGSQSCFDIEGERYGAPILAAMATGSRPTVWKLLKRETRDEPATSRLHSLCNEYDVEKKRKHGIGRSFRFNTTWGLLCNILQDDDLIVASFAIASSKAYTSINFRTPRGETPFSVAIQHSHDISATLGFLIENGVYIESRDQLKRTPLCLAAANGNTAVVAFLLKNGANVQKTCMHGKTPLTYAARGGSEECMRLLISGGASVAATDDWGQTALFQAACSPNEPEAKMQLLIGHGADAHRVDNSGCTPLSYAALLGAKACQLLLDHGADVNAADNRGGTPLSYAASCHAYGAEDCVQLLLHRGAIPDKVDEAGNTALSYATTKAVQDLISSYI
;
A
#
# COMPACT_ATOMS: atom_id res chain seq x y z
N MET A 1 -66.90 25.14 -8.25
CA MET A 1 -66.65 26.54 -8.68
C MET A 1 -65.14 26.67 -8.79
N SER A 2 -64.56 26.42 -9.96
CA SER A 2 -64.53 27.31 -11.15
C SER A 2 -63.50 28.43 -10.96
N GLY A 3 -62.35 28.33 -11.63
CA GLY A 3 -61.54 29.50 -12.02
C GLY A 3 -62.07 30.06 -13.35
N PRO A 4 -61.22 30.52 -14.30
CA PRO A 4 -59.77 30.70 -14.24
C PRO A 4 -59.30 32.04 -14.88
N SER A 5 -57.98 32.19 -15.16
CA SER A 5 -57.43 32.89 -16.36
C SER A 5 -57.60 34.44 -16.44
N GLN A 6 -56.92 35.25 -17.28
CA GLN A 6 -55.76 35.10 -18.19
C GLN A 6 -55.24 36.50 -18.68
N LEU A 7 -54.00 36.57 -19.21
CA LEU A 7 -53.50 37.56 -20.22
C LEU A 7 -53.50 39.07 -19.82
N HIS A 8 -52.88 40.06 -20.50
CA HIS A 8 -51.81 40.21 -21.54
C HIS A 8 -50.78 41.24 -20.95
N GLN A 9 -49.48 41.36 -21.27
CA GLN A 9 -48.66 41.34 -22.50
C GLN A 9 -48.54 42.71 -23.24
N ALA A 10 -47.28 43.07 -23.60
CA ALA A 10 -46.81 44.28 -24.32
C ALA A 10 -46.89 45.64 -23.55
N GLY A 11 -46.01 46.63 -23.80
CA GLY A 11 -44.76 46.65 -24.58
C GLY A 11 -44.33 48.06 -25.01
N SER A 12 -43.00 48.29 -25.17
CA SER A 12 -42.32 49.47 -25.78
C SER A 12 -42.59 50.87 -25.13
N GLU A 13 -41.84 51.97 -25.32
CA GLU A 13 -40.44 52.24 -25.78
C GLU A 13 -40.02 53.70 -25.42
N PHE A 14 -38.79 54.10 -25.80
CA PHE A 14 -38.27 55.47 -26.01
C PHE A 14 -38.07 56.47 -24.84
N ALA A 15 -36.77 56.63 -24.48
CA ALA A 15 -36.02 57.89 -24.38
C ALA A 15 -36.32 58.87 -23.19
N SER A 16 -35.49 59.90 -22.88
CA SER A 16 -34.33 60.44 -23.61
C SER A 16 -33.33 61.22 -22.71
N THR A 17 -32.01 61.11 -22.99
CA THR A 17 -30.95 62.18 -22.97
C THR A 17 -30.73 63.00 -21.65
N ILE A 18 -29.68 63.81 -21.38
CA ILE A 18 -28.40 64.27 -21.99
C ILE A 18 -27.36 64.32 -20.82
N THR A 19 -26.07 63.95 -20.90
CA THR A 19 -24.91 64.71 -21.43
C THR A 19 -23.63 63.82 -21.42
N GLY A 20 -22.55 64.07 -22.19
CA GLY A 20 -22.40 64.99 -23.31
C GLY A 20 -21.05 65.74 -23.36
N HIS A 21 -20.02 65.15 -24.01
CA HIS A 21 -18.80 65.75 -24.62
C HIS A 21 -17.83 64.58 -24.96
N ASN A 22 -17.45 64.22 -26.20
CA ASN A 22 -17.55 64.86 -27.53
C ASN A 22 -16.67 66.13 -27.70
N VAL A 23 -15.77 66.27 -28.69
CA VAL A 23 -15.39 65.40 -29.85
C VAL A 23 -13.83 65.41 -30.01
N ASP A 24 -13.09 65.09 -31.09
CA ASP A 24 -13.33 64.92 -32.54
C ASP A 24 -12.28 63.98 -33.22
N LEU A 25 -12.26 63.89 -34.55
CA LEU A 25 -11.51 62.94 -35.40
C LEU A 25 -10.37 63.60 -36.23
N GLY A 26 -9.46 62.77 -36.77
CA GLY A 26 -8.39 63.20 -37.68
C GLY A 26 -8.03 62.16 -38.74
N ASN A 27 -8.67 62.22 -39.92
CA ASN A 27 -8.38 61.34 -41.06
C ASN A 27 -6.96 61.49 -41.62
N LYS A 28 -6.31 60.38 -41.99
CA LYS A 28 -5.29 60.35 -43.05
C LYS A 28 -5.07 58.96 -43.67
N THR A 29 -5.45 58.83 -44.94
CA THR A 29 -4.90 57.96 -46.00
C THR A 29 -4.20 56.65 -45.60
N LEU A 30 -4.85 55.53 -45.91
CA LEU A 30 -4.15 54.26 -46.19
C LEU A 30 -3.18 54.44 -47.37
N THR A 31 -1.92 54.08 -47.19
CA THR A 31 -0.91 53.96 -48.26
C THR A 31 -0.27 52.58 -48.25
N ARG A 32 0.15 52.12 -49.43
CA ARG A 32 0.53 50.72 -49.70
C ARG A 32 2.03 50.50 -49.49
N ARG A 33 2.44 50.28 -48.24
CA ARG A 33 3.76 49.83 -47.71
C ARG A 33 3.59 49.73 -46.18
N ASP A 34 4.09 48.73 -45.45
CA ASP A 34 4.99 47.63 -45.79
C ASP A 34 4.44 46.27 -45.35
N THR A 35 4.70 45.21 -46.12
CA THR A 35 4.35 43.82 -45.79
C THR A 35 5.61 42.97 -45.63
N ALA A 36 6.11 42.87 -44.41
CA ALA A 36 7.21 41.98 -44.03
C ALA A 36 6.94 41.42 -42.63
N GLN A 37 6.24 40.28 -42.55
CA GLN A 37 6.09 39.52 -41.31
C GLN A 37 6.49 38.06 -41.54
N THR A 38 7.44 37.60 -40.73
CA THR A 38 8.02 36.25 -40.77
C THR A 38 6.96 35.19 -40.56
N ILE A 39 6.88 34.20 -41.46
CA ILE A 39 5.91 33.10 -41.36
C ILE A 39 6.33 32.17 -40.21
N ASN A 40 5.58 32.23 -39.11
CA ASN A 40 5.88 31.45 -37.90
C ASN A 40 5.35 30.01 -38.01
N TYR A 41 6.15 29.13 -38.61
CA TYR A 41 5.79 27.74 -38.91
C TYR A 41 5.55 26.83 -37.69
N HIS A 42 5.87 27.26 -36.46
CA HIS A 42 5.73 26.43 -35.26
C HIS A 42 4.26 26.16 -34.83
N ASN A 43 3.30 26.98 -35.26
CA ASN A 43 1.89 26.85 -34.84
C ASN A 43 1.11 25.69 -35.50
N TYR A 44 1.75 24.82 -36.30
CA TYR A 44 1.13 23.64 -36.92
C TYR A 44 1.27 22.32 -36.12
N TYR A 45 2.00 22.32 -34.99
CA TYR A 45 2.36 21.11 -34.26
C TYR A 45 1.79 21.09 -32.84
N GLY A 46 0.48 20.88 -32.72
CA GLY A 46 -0.19 20.72 -31.43
C GLY A 46 0.16 19.41 -30.73
N HIS A 47 1.21 19.41 -29.89
CA HIS A 47 1.47 18.36 -28.91
C HIS A 47 1.02 18.79 -27.51
N SER A 48 0.25 17.93 -26.84
CA SER A 48 -0.02 18.03 -25.41
C SER A 48 0.77 16.94 -24.70
N THR A 49 1.86 17.33 -24.06
CA THR A 49 2.69 16.48 -23.21
C THR A 49 3.09 17.26 -21.97
N ALA A 50 2.30 17.14 -20.90
CA ALA A 50 2.69 17.65 -19.59
C ALA A 50 3.60 16.63 -18.91
N ILE A 51 4.82 17.04 -18.54
CA ILE A 51 5.68 16.38 -17.54
C ILE A 51 6.73 17.38 -17.06
N LEU A 52 6.78 17.56 -15.72
CA LEU A 52 7.87 18.04 -14.86
C LEU A 52 8.66 19.32 -15.24
N ASP A 53 8.48 20.37 -14.44
CA ASP A 53 9.45 21.47 -14.28
C ASP A 53 10.64 21.03 -13.40
N GLU A 54 11.87 21.05 -13.92
CA GLU A 54 13.08 21.26 -13.11
C GLU A 54 14.07 22.23 -13.77
N LYS A 55 14.12 23.43 -13.19
CA LYS A 55 15.23 24.41 -13.10
C LYS A 55 16.38 24.33 -14.13
N ALA A 56 16.52 25.42 -14.89
CA ALA A 56 17.82 26.05 -15.11
C ALA A 56 17.68 27.58 -15.07
N CYS A 57 18.59 28.27 -14.40
CA CYS A 57 18.68 29.74 -14.40
C CYS A 57 20.15 30.15 -14.34
N GLU A 58 20.61 30.99 -15.26
CA GLU A 58 22.04 31.20 -15.47
C GLU A 58 22.65 32.28 -14.58
N HIS A 59 23.76 31.90 -13.96
CA HIS A 59 24.94 32.71 -13.66
C HIS A 59 24.85 34.23 -13.84
N ARG A 60 24.91 34.95 -12.70
CA ARG A 60 25.77 36.13 -12.58
C ARG A 60 26.77 35.88 -11.46
N GLY A 61 28.06 35.85 -11.82
CA GLY A 61 29.13 35.57 -10.86
C GLY A 61 29.79 36.84 -10.34
N GLU A 62 30.29 36.79 -9.10
CA GLU A 62 31.30 37.71 -8.60
C GLU A 62 32.32 36.95 -7.73
N LYS A 63 33.46 37.58 -7.40
CA LYS A 63 34.70 36.87 -7.05
C LYS A 63 35.09 36.97 -5.57
N ARG A 64 35.77 35.92 -5.10
CA ARG A 64 36.47 35.75 -3.80
C ARG A 64 35.50 35.43 -2.65
N LYS A 65 35.91 34.68 -1.62
CA LYS A 65 37.27 34.36 -1.13
C LYS A 65 37.35 32.89 -0.68
N CYS A 66 38.54 32.30 -0.65
CA CYS A 66 38.77 30.92 -0.20
C CYS A 66 39.51 30.92 1.15
N THR A 67 38.95 30.25 2.16
CA THR A 67 39.60 29.36 3.16
C THR A 67 38.51 28.62 3.96
N ASP A 68 38.87 27.52 4.63
CA ASP A 68 38.18 26.94 5.81
C ASP A 68 36.90 26.08 5.64
N GLU A 69 36.59 25.52 4.45
CA GLU A 69 35.49 24.55 4.27
C GLU A 69 35.92 23.09 3.97
N GLU A 70 37.19 22.83 3.66
CA GLU A 70 37.67 21.50 3.20
C GLU A 70 37.74 20.42 4.30
N ALA A 71 37.37 20.74 5.55
CA ALA A 71 37.35 19.81 6.67
C ALA A 71 36.01 19.08 6.90
N GLU A 72 34.88 19.61 6.41
CA GLU A 72 33.54 19.05 6.68
C GLU A 72 32.88 18.30 5.52
N GLN A 73 33.48 18.31 4.32
CA GLN A 73 32.92 17.64 3.14
C GLN A 73 33.02 16.10 3.15
N SER A 74 33.48 15.49 4.25
CA SER A 74 33.59 14.03 4.43
C SER A 74 32.32 13.35 5.02
N ARG A 75 31.18 14.06 5.06
CA ARG A 75 29.90 13.55 5.61
C ARG A 75 28.65 13.85 4.76
N GLN A 76 28.73 13.68 3.45
CA GLN A 76 27.51 13.57 2.64
C GLN A 76 26.91 12.15 2.80
N ILE A 77 25.85 12.06 3.61
CA ILE A 77 25.06 10.83 3.80
C ILE A 77 24.07 10.71 2.64
N ASN A 78 23.97 9.52 2.03
CA ASN A 78 23.06 9.25 0.91
C ASN A 78 21.59 9.30 1.34
N PRO A 79 20.76 10.28 0.89
CA PRO A 79 19.38 10.40 1.34
C PRO A 79 18.44 9.21 1.01
N PRO A 80 18.62 8.41 -0.07
CA PRO A 80 17.79 7.21 -0.30
C PRO A 80 17.97 6.13 0.77
N LEU A 81 19.17 6.01 1.34
CA LEU A 81 19.52 4.96 2.29
C LEU A 81 18.85 5.17 3.66
N GLU A 82 18.79 6.41 4.15
CA GLU A 82 18.15 6.68 5.44
C GLU A 82 16.63 6.45 5.34
N ASN A 83 16.00 6.82 4.22
CA ASN A 83 14.60 6.49 3.95
C ASN A 83 14.36 4.97 3.91
N LEU A 84 15.24 4.19 3.26
CA LEU A 84 15.19 2.73 3.28
C LEU A 84 15.26 2.19 4.72
N LEU A 85 16.23 2.62 5.52
CA LEU A 85 16.40 2.15 6.90
C LEU A 85 15.22 2.55 7.81
N GLN A 86 14.60 3.71 7.60
CA GLN A 86 13.35 4.08 8.28
C GLN A 86 12.15 3.25 7.79
N SER A 87 12.09 2.88 6.50
CA SER A 87 11.02 2.03 5.96
C SER A 87 11.03 0.60 6.51
N LEU A 88 12.20 0.08 6.89
CA LEU A 88 12.33 -1.24 7.50
C LEU A 88 11.94 -1.22 9.00
N ARG A 89 12.22 -0.13 9.72
CA ARG A 89 11.85 0.03 11.14
C ARG A 89 10.33 -0.08 11.36
N PHE A 90 9.95 -0.53 12.55
CA PHE A 90 8.58 -0.49 13.07
C PHE A 90 8.60 -0.41 14.60
N ASN A 91 7.45 -0.13 15.22
CA ASN A 91 7.32 -0.03 16.68
C ASN A 91 7.59 -1.39 17.35
N GLN A 92 8.11 -1.37 18.58
CA GLN A 92 8.31 -2.58 19.41
C GLN A 92 9.20 -3.68 18.77
N ILE A 93 9.99 -3.37 17.74
CA ILE A 93 10.83 -4.31 16.95
C ILE A 93 11.79 -5.20 17.77
N ASP A 94 12.25 -4.73 18.94
CA ASP A 94 13.08 -5.47 19.91
C ASP A 94 12.34 -5.82 21.22
N ALA A 95 11.05 -5.46 21.36
CA ALA A 95 10.34 -5.48 22.63
C ALA A 95 10.25 -6.88 23.25
N ARG A 96 10.01 -7.90 22.43
CA ARG A 96 10.03 -9.30 22.89
C ARG A 96 11.40 -9.69 23.42
N HIS A 97 12.48 -9.38 22.69
CA HIS A 97 13.83 -9.61 23.16
C HIS A 97 14.04 -8.93 24.52
N ASP A 98 13.72 -7.65 24.66
CA ASP A 98 13.99 -6.89 25.88
C ASP A 98 13.16 -7.34 27.08
N ASN A 99 11.88 -7.65 26.88
CA ASN A 99 10.96 -8.16 27.91
C ASN A 99 11.37 -9.52 28.50
N ILE A 100 12.03 -10.40 27.74
CA ILE A 100 12.49 -11.70 28.26
C ILE A 100 13.43 -11.50 29.46
N LYS A 101 13.05 -12.07 30.61
CA LYS A 101 13.83 -12.03 31.85
C LYS A 101 15.23 -12.63 31.59
N LYS A 102 16.28 -11.97 32.07
CA LYS A 102 17.67 -12.46 31.91
C LYS A 102 17.82 -13.79 32.65
N ALA A 103 18.59 -14.73 32.09
CA ALA A 103 18.97 -15.95 32.79
C ALA A 103 19.61 -15.63 34.15
N HIS A 104 19.26 -16.41 35.18
CA HIS A 104 19.80 -16.22 36.53
C HIS A 104 21.33 -16.46 36.53
N ALA A 105 22.07 -15.85 37.45
CA ALA A 105 23.54 -15.76 37.38
C ALA A 105 24.28 -17.12 37.37
N LYS A 106 23.60 -18.21 37.74
CA LYS A 106 24.12 -19.59 37.71
C LYS A 106 23.66 -20.40 36.49
N THR A 107 22.53 -20.05 35.84
CA THR A 107 21.81 -20.93 34.89
C THR A 107 22.29 -20.81 33.43
N CYS A 108 21.80 -21.70 32.57
CA CYS A 108 21.99 -21.79 31.11
C CYS A 108 23.43 -22.04 30.62
N LYS A 109 24.45 -21.93 31.48
CA LYS A 109 25.88 -22.08 31.14
C LYS A 109 26.25 -23.45 30.58
N TRP A 110 25.44 -24.48 30.81
CA TRP A 110 25.66 -25.84 30.35
C TRP A 110 25.60 -25.97 28.82
N ILE A 111 24.78 -25.16 28.13
CA ILE A 111 24.63 -25.26 26.67
C ILE A 111 25.95 -25.02 25.92
N LEU A 112 26.79 -24.13 26.45
CA LEU A 112 28.11 -23.80 25.89
C LEU A 112 29.15 -24.94 26.00
N LYS A 113 28.74 -26.09 26.57
CA LYS A 113 29.55 -27.32 26.68
C LYS A 113 28.88 -28.53 26.02
N ARG A 114 27.69 -28.39 25.41
CA ARG A 114 26.98 -29.48 24.73
C ARG A 114 27.63 -29.79 23.39
N GLY A 115 27.75 -31.08 23.06
CA GLY A 115 28.27 -31.53 21.77
C GLY A 115 27.47 -30.92 20.62
N GLU A 116 26.15 -30.90 20.74
CA GLU A 116 25.21 -30.34 19.76
C GLU A 116 25.46 -28.85 19.46
N TYR A 117 25.85 -28.06 20.47
CA TYR A 117 26.15 -26.64 20.31
C TYR A 117 27.58 -26.40 19.78
N LEU A 118 28.54 -27.24 20.18
CA LEU A 118 29.91 -27.16 19.71
C LEU A 118 30.05 -27.64 18.25
N ASP A 119 29.31 -28.68 17.87
CA ASP A 119 29.24 -29.21 16.50
C ASP A 119 28.62 -28.18 15.54
N TRP A 120 27.53 -27.50 15.94
CA TRP A 120 26.92 -26.44 15.14
C TRP A 120 27.88 -25.27 14.84
N LEU A 121 28.80 -24.99 15.75
CA LEU A 121 29.82 -23.95 15.60
C LEU A 121 31.05 -24.41 14.80
N ASN A 122 31.21 -25.70 14.52
CA ASN A 122 32.37 -26.25 13.83
C ASN A 122 32.25 -26.10 12.30
N PRO A 123 33.15 -25.35 11.62
CA PRO A 123 33.16 -25.26 10.16
C PRO A 123 33.24 -26.63 9.47
N ASP A 124 33.99 -27.58 10.04
CA ASP A 124 34.22 -28.91 9.47
C ASP A 124 32.95 -29.78 9.43
N LYS A 125 31.87 -29.38 10.12
CA LYS A 125 30.59 -30.10 10.19
C LYS A 125 29.46 -29.43 9.41
N VAL A 126 29.69 -28.31 8.72
CA VAL A 126 28.63 -27.58 8.00
C VAL A 126 27.92 -28.48 6.97
N ASP A 127 28.61 -29.44 6.35
CA ASP A 127 27.98 -30.43 5.46
C ASP A 127 26.97 -31.35 6.15
N GLU A 128 27.07 -31.60 7.46
CA GLU A 128 26.12 -32.44 8.19
C GLU A 128 24.78 -31.70 8.44
N HIS A 129 24.86 -30.39 8.72
CA HIS A 129 23.73 -29.62 9.27
C HIS A 129 23.37 -28.33 8.51
N HIS A 130 24.07 -27.99 7.42
CA HIS A 130 23.89 -26.80 6.57
C HIS A 130 23.74 -25.49 7.38
N GLY A 131 24.55 -25.31 8.42
CA GLY A 131 24.50 -24.13 9.29
C GLY A 131 23.38 -24.09 10.33
N PHE A 132 22.49 -25.10 10.41
CA PHE A 132 21.30 -25.06 11.28
C PHE A 132 21.43 -25.78 12.63
N LEU A 133 21.01 -25.10 13.69
CA LEU A 133 20.69 -25.65 15.02
C LEU A 133 19.23 -25.33 15.37
N TRP A 134 18.50 -26.31 15.89
CA TRP A 134 17.09 -26.17 16.28
C TRP A 134 16.88 -26.59 17.74
N ILE A 135 16.55 -25.62 18.60
CA ILE A 135 16.23 -25.84 20.01
C ILE A 135 14.73 -26.08 20.17
N LYS A 136 14.35 -27.18 20.83
CA LYS A 136 12.94 -27.56 21.05
C LYS A 136 12.62 -27.77 22.53
N GLY A 137 11.34 -27.59 22.85
CA GLY A 137 10.78 -28.13 24.08
C GLY A 137 9.39 -27.61 24.43
N LYS A 138 8.82 -28.16 25.51
CA LYS A 138 7.51 -27.83 26.12
C LYS A 138 7.23 -26.32 26.21
N PRO A 139 5.94 -25.92 26.25
CA PRO A 139 5.54 -24.59 26.72
C PRO A 139 6.15 -24.31 28.11
N GLY A 140 6.58 -23.08 28.37
CA GLY A 140 7.12 -22.68 29.68
C GLY A 140 8.51 -23.24 30.04
N ALA A 141 9.16 -24.05 29.19
CA ALA A 141 10.45 -24.69 29.47
C ALA A 141 11.67 -23.72 29.49
N GLY A 142 11.49 -22.42 29.23
CA GLY A 142 12.57 -21.43 29.27
C GLY A 142 13.38 -21.23 27.98
N LYS A 143 12.89 -21.73 26.83
CA LYS A 143 13.53 -21.61 25.50
C LYS A 143 14.05 -20.20 25.20
N SER A 144 13.19 -19.19 25.29
CA SER A 144 13.53 -17.79 25.01
C SER A 144 14.60 -17.21 25.93
N THR A 145 14.61 -17.64 27.21
CA THR A 145 15.65 -17.27 28.18
C THR A 145 17.00 -17.87 27.82
N LEU A 146 17.01 -19.13 27.36
CA LEU A 146 18.21 -19.79 26.84
C LEU A 146 18.69 -19.14 25.53
N MET A 147 17.78 -18.84 24.61
CA MET A 147 18.11 -18.16 23.34
C MET A 147 18.73 -16.77 23.61
N LYS A 148 18.14 -15.97 24.52
CA LYS A 148 18.70 -14.67 24.95
C LYS A 148 20.07 -14.82 25.62
N PHE A 149 20.30 -15.91 26.36
CA PHE A 149 21.62 -16.23 26.92
C PHE A 149 22.65 -16.57 25.83
N ILE A 150 22.31 -17.44 24.87
CA ILE A 150 23.19 -17.82 23.76
C ILE A 150 23.53 -16.60 22.90
N LEU A 151 22.53 -15.80 22.50
CA LEU A 151 22.71 -14.55 21.75
C LEU A 151 23.62 -13.55 22.50
N SER A 152 23.43 -13.40 23.81
CA SER A 152 24.27 -12.52 24.63
C SER A 152 25.72 -13.03 24.74
N ASN A 153 25.94 -14.34 24.70
CA ASN A 153 27.28 -14.94 24.63
C ASN A 153 27.91 -14.80 23.23
N ALA A 154 27.14 -15.02 22.16
CA ALA A 154 27.56 -14.86 20.78
C ALA A 154 28.05 -13.43 20.51
N ARG A 155 27.21 -12.41 20.80
CA ARG A 155 27.55 -10.97 20.70
C ARG A 155 28.76 -10.53 21.52
N ARG A 156 29.26 -11.35 22.45
CA ARG A 156 30.49 -11.08 23.25
C ARG A 156 31.73 -11.81 22.74
N ARG A 157 31.58 -13.01 22.17
CA ARG A 157 32.69 -13.90 21.78
C ARG A 157 32.98 -13.91 20.28
N MET A 158 31.94 -13.87 19.45
CA MET A 158 32.01 -13.96 17.99
C MET A 158 32.11 -12.54 17.39
N LYS A 159 33.23 -11.86 17.65
CA LYS A 159 33.46 -10.47 17.19
C LYS A 159 33.81 -10.38 15.69
N ASP A 160 34.18 -11.51 15.13
CA ASP A 160 34.46 -11.81 13.73
C ASP A 160 33.19 -12.01 12.88
N LYS A 161 32.02 -12.17 13.52
CA LYS A 161 30.75 -12.47 12.84
C LYS A 161 29.70 -11.38 13.07
N THR A 162 28.91 -11.11 12.05
CA THR A 162 27.72 -10.25 12.14
C THR A 162 26.60 -11.02 12.83
N ILE A 163 26.14 -10.53 14.00
CA ILE A 163 25.15 -11.23 14.83
C ILE A 163 23.81 -10.50 14.75
N ILE A 164 22.81 -11.15 14.15
CA ILE A 164 21.46 -10.62 13.98
C ILE A 164 20.41 -11.52 14.65
N SER A 165 19.28 -10.96 15.06
CA SER A 165 18.28 -11.71 15.82
C SER A 165 16.85 -11.21 15.65
N PHE A 166 15.87 -12.12 15.65
CA PHE A 166 14.45 -11.82 15.78
C PHE A 166 13.79 -12.73 16.82
N PHE A 167 12.79 -12.22 17.53
CA PHE A 167 12.04 -12.98 18.54
C PHE A 167 10.55 -12.74 18.29
N PHE A 168 9.84 -13.76 17.82
CA PHE A 168 8.40 -13.65 17.56
C PHE A 168 7.61 -13.41 18.85
N ASN A 169 6.52 -12.65 18.75
CA ASN A 169 5.67 -12.29 19.88
C ASN A 169 4.18 -12.46 19.54
N ALA A 170 3.57 -13.57 19.94
CA ALA A 170 2.13 -13.82 19.79
C ALA A 170 1.25 -12.76 20.50
N ARG A 171 1.84 -12.03 21.45
CA ARG A 171 1.23 -10.96 22.26
C ARG A 171 1.48 -9.55 21.70
N GLY A 172 2.15 -9.43 20.54
CA GLY A 172 2.54 -8.16 19.92
C GLY A 172 1.64 -7.72 18.76
N GLU A 173 2.03 -6.64 18.08
CA GLU A 173 1.38 -6.20 16.82
C GLU A 173 1.70 -7.14 15.64
N GLU A 174 0.98 -7.00 14.51
CA GLU A 174 1.10 -7.91 13.35
C GLU A 174 2.54 -8.11 12.83
N LEU A 175 3.42 -7.10 12.95
CA LEU A 175 4.82 -7.22 12.53
C LEU A 175 5.69 -7.98 13.54
N GLU A 176 5.31 -8.09 14.82
CA GLU A 176 6.03 -8.91 15.80
C GLU A 176 5.73 -10.41 15.67
N LYS A 177 4.64 -10.77 14.99
CA LYS A 177 4.15 -12.15 14.79
C LYS A 177 4.14 -12.63 13.33
N SER A 178 4.66 -11.85 12.38
CA SER A 178 4.77 -12.23 10.95
C SER A 178 6.21 -12.22 10.44
N THR A 179 6.48 -13.03 9.43
CA THR A 179 7.78 -13.07 8.74
C THR A 179 8.12 -11.75 8.03
N THR A 180 7.11 -10.94 7.70
CA THR A 180 7.26 -9.55 7.23
C THR A 180 8.13 -8.72 8.18
N GLY A 181 7.79 -8.71 9.47
CA GLY A 181 8.56 -7.97 10.48
C GLY A 181 9.90 -8.63 10.82
N MET A 182 9.97 -9.97 10.75
CA MET A 182 11.23 -10.71 10.86
C MET A 182 12.23 -10.27 9.78
N TYR A 183 11.89 -10.35 8.49
CA TYR A 183 12.79 -9.95 7.41
C TYR A 183 13.16 -8.47 7.50
N ARG A 184 12.19 -7.58 7.81
CA ARG A 184 12.46 -6.15 8.07
C ARG A 184 13.51 -5.94 9.15
N SER A 185 13.40 -6.64 10.29
CA SER A 185 14.34 -6.54 11.41
C SER A 185 15.72 -7.13 11.09
N LEU A 186 15.77 -8.28 10.41
CA LEU A 186 17.03 -8.92 10.02
C LEU A 186 17.79 -8.07 8.98
N LEU A 187 17.10 -7.57 7.94
CA LEU A 187 17.65 -6.62 6.96
C LEU A 187 18.17 -5.35 7.64
N LEU A 188 17.37 -4.74 8.52
CA LEU A 188 17.76 -3.53 9.25
C LEU A 188 19.05 -3.74 10.06
N GLN A 189 19.17 -4.87 10.75
CA GLN A 189 20.36 -5.23 11.52
C GLN A 189 21.58 -5.53 10.62
N MET A 190 21.40 -6.20 9.48
CA MET A 190 22.48 -6.47 8.52
C MET A 190 22.99 -5.18 7.88
N LEU A 191 22.10 -4.34 7.34
CA LEU A 191 22.47 -3.10 6.65
C LEU A 191 23.08 -2.07 7.62
N GLN A 192 22.75 -2.11 8.91
CA GLN A 192 23.43 -1.29 9.93
C GLN A 192 24.82 -1.83 10.31
N GLN A 193 25.01 -3.16 10.35
CA GLN A 193 26.29 -3.79 10.73
C GLN A 193 27.29 -3.91 9.57
N LEU A 194 26.83 -3.96 8.31
CA LEU A 194 27.65 -4.16 7.12
C LEU A 194 27.38 -3.08 6.05
N PRO A 195 27.86 -1.83 6.23
CA PRO A 195 27.60 -0.72 5.29
C PRO A 195 28.06 -0.96 3.84
N ARG A 196 29.02 -1.86 3.60
CA ARG A 196 29.45 -2.21 2.24
C ARG A 196 28.34 -2.83 1.38
N LEU A 197 27.30 -3.39 1.99
CA LEU A 197 26.18 -4.00 1.27
C LEU A 197 25.24 -2.96 0.67
N HIS A 198 25.34 -1.68 1.07
CA HIS A 198 24.50 -0.59 0.53
C HIS A 198 24.69 -0.37 -0.98
N SER A 199 25.86 -0.69 -1.53
CA SER A 199 26.15 -0.58 -2.96
C SER A 199 25.66 -1.77 -3.81
N LEU A 200 25.08 -2.79 -3.19
CA LEU A 200 24.59 -4.01 -3.86
C LEU A 200 23.06 -4.06 -3.96
N LEU A 201 22.36 -3.05 -3.41
CA LEU A 201 20.90 -2.98 -3.38
C LEU A 201 20.38 -2.38 -4.70
N ASP A 202 19.45 -3.07 -5.36
CA ASP A 202 18.85 -2.61 -6.61
C ASP A 202 18.08 -1.28 -6.41
N PRO A 203 18.44 -0.18 -7.10
CA PRO A 203 17.69 1.07 -7.08
C PRO A 203 16.22 0.90 -7.48
N GLY A 204 15.88 -0.07 -8.33
CA GLY A 204 14.50 -0.36 -8.74
C GLY A 204 13.63 -0.83 -7.57
N LEU A 205 14.17 -1.71 -6.71
CA LEU A 205 13.49 -2.16 -5.49
C LEU A 205 13.37 -1.05 -4.44
N ILE A 206 14.35 -0.14 -4.36
CA ILE A 206 14.31 1.01 -3.43
C ILE A 206 13.33 2.09 -3.90
N LEU A 207 13.29 2.39 -5.20
CA LEU A 207 12.37 3.37 -5.80
C LEU A 207 10.92 2.86 -5.89
N GLY A 208 10.71 1.54 -5.80
CA GLY A 208 9.39 0.91 -5.74
C GLY A 208 8.66 1.04 -4.39
N ILE A 209 9.32 1.58 -3.35
CA ILE A 209 8.71 1.77 -2.03
C ILE A 209 7.64 2.86 -2.12
N SER A 210 6.38 2.50 -1.86
CA SER A 210 5.26 3.46 -1.86
C SER A 210 5.41 4.53 -0.77
N GLU A 211 4.74 5.67 -0.91
CA GLU A 211 4.71 6.75 0.11
C GLU A 211 4.33 6.26 1.52
N ASN A 212 3.59 5.14 1.64
CA ASN A 212 3.20 4.55 2.93
C ASN A 212 4.26 3.64 3.56
N HIS A 213 5.35 3.33 2.85
CA HIS A 213 6.43 2.43 3.31
C HIS A 213 5.95 0.96 3.50
N ASP A 214 4.91 0.57 2.76
CA ASP A 214 4.36 -0.79 2.72
C ASP A 214 5.28 -1.72 1.89
N TRP A 215 5.67 -2.86 2.48
CA TRP A 215 6.57 -3.87 1.89
C TRP A 215 5.84 -5.21 1.70
N SER A 216 6.09 -5.92 0.59
CA SER A 216 5.69 -7.34 0.44
C SER A 216 6.74 -8.30 1.00
N VAL A 217 6.31 -9.49 1.41
CA VAL A 217 7.19 -10.53 1.97
C VAL A 217 8.19 -11.01 0.91
N GLU A 218 7.75 -11.15 -0.34
CA GLU A 218 8.59 -11.54 -1.47
C GLU A 218 9.68 -10.51 -1.75
N ALA A 219 9.37 -9.21 -1.72
CA ALA A 219 10.37 -8.15 -1.93
C ALA A 219 11.41 -8.12 -0.80
N LEU A 220 10.96 -8.24 0.46
CA LEU A 220 11.84 -8.33 1.63
C LEU A 220 12.72 -9.58 1.59
N ARG A 221 12.18 -10.72 1.15
CA ARG A 221 12.94 -11.97 1.02
C ARG A 221 13.99 -11.86 -0.09
N THR A 222 13.62 -11.43 -1.29
CA THR A 222 14.59 -11.24 -2.40
C THR A 222 15.71 -10.28 -2.00
N LEU A 223 15.38 -9.18 -1.30
CA LEU A 223 16.38 -8.24 -0.80
C LEU A 223 17.30 -8.88 0.26
N PHE A 224 16.77 -9.76 1.13
CA PHE A 224 17.56 -10.51 2.12
C PHE A 224 18.46 -11.58 1.46
N GLU A 225 17.96 -12.27 0.44
CA GLU A 225 18.70 -13.24 -0.37
C GLU A 225 19.88 -12.55 -1.08
N GLN A 226 19.64 -11.44 -1.79
CA GLN A 226 20.69 -10.58 -2.39
C GLN A 226 21.70 -10.04 -1.37
N THR A 227 21.23 -9.64 -0.18
CA THR A 227 22.10 -9.12 0.90
C THR A 227 23.01 -10.22 1.49
N LEU A 228 22.60 -11.50 1.39
CA LEU A 228 23.42 -12.65 1.78
C LEU A 228 24.42 -13.06 0.69
N GLU A 229 24.02 -13.05 -0.58
CA GLU A 229 24.92 -13.27 -1.73
C GLU A 229 26.07 -12.23 -1.73
N GLY A 230 25.75 -10.98 -1.39
CA GLY A 230 26.71 -9.89 -1.27
C GLY A 230 27.71 -9.99 -0.11
N LEU A 231 27.67 -11.02 0.74
CA LEU A 231 28.49 -11.09 1.96
C LEU A 231 29.99 -11.22 1.70
N GLY A 232 30.43 -11.97 0.69
CA GLY A 232 31.84 -12.34 0.54
C GLY A 232 32.41 -12.97 1.82
N ASP A 233 33.58 -12.51 2.27
CA ASP A 233 34.30 -13.07 3.44
C ASP A 233 33.60 -12.89 4.80
N SER A 234 32.44 -12.23 4.89
CA SER A 234 31.77 -11.96 6.18
C SER A 234 30.81 -13.08 6.58
N SER A 235 31.00 -13.63 7.78
CA SER A 235 30.08 -14.59 8.39
C SER A 235 28.89 -13.91 9.08
N VAL A 236 27.70 -14.48 8.92
CA VAL A 236 26.46 -14.03 9.58
C VAL A 236 25.90 -15.16 10.45
N VAL A 237 25.53 -14.82 11.69
CA VAL A 237 24.81 -15.73 12.60
C VAL A 237 23.44 -15.14 12.93
N VAL A 238 22.40 -15.89 12.60
CA VAL A 238 20.99 -15.52 12.79
C VAL A 238 20.39 -16.28 13.97
N PHE A 239 19.75 -15.57 14.89
CA PHE A 239 19.01 -16.16 16.01
C PHE A 239 17.52 -15.87 15.87
N ILE A 240 16.67 -16.90 15.76
CA ILE A 240 15.22 -16.76 15.59
C ILE A 240 14.50 -17.54 16.70
N ASP A 241 13.86 -16.82 17.62
CA ASP A 241 13.13 -17.40 18.76
C ASP A 241 11.62 -17.47 18.51
N ALA A 242 10.98 -18.47 19.14
CA ALA A 242 9.52 -18.64 19.19
C ALA A 242 8.85 -18.79 17.81
N LEU A 243 9.38 -19.63 16.92
CA LEU A 243 8.75 -19.95 15.63
C LEU A 243 7.29 -20.47 15.75
N ASP A 244 6.91 -20.98 16.93
CA ASP A 244 5.53 -21.39 17.27
C ASP A 244 4.57 -20.24 17.60
N GLU A 245 5.04 -19.00 17.60
CA GLU A 245 4.25 -17.77 17.82
C GLU A 245 3.96 -17.01 16.51
N CYS A 246 4.15 -17.65 15.35
CA CYS A 246 3.90 -17.13 14.00
C CYS A 246 3.07 -18.15 13.19
N ASP A 247 2.44 -17.71 12.08
CA ASP A 247 1.62 -18.59 11.23
C ASP A 247 2.43 -19.75 10.61
N GLU A 248 1.83 -20.94 10.58
CA GLU A 248 2.53 -22.13 10.10
C GLU A 248 2.85 -22.07 8.59
N SER A 249 2.02 -21.42 7.77
CA SER A 249 2.27 -21.29 6.33
C SER A 249 3.41 -20.29 6.05
N GLU A 250 3.44 -19.16 6.78
CA GLU A 250 4.56 -18.22 6.75
C GLU A 250 5.87 -18.89 7.18
N ILE A 251 5.87 -19.59 8.32
CA ILE A 251 7.08 -20.25 8.84
C ILE A 251 7.55 -21.39 7.92
N ARG A 252 6.62 -22.14 7.28
CA ARG A 252 6.99 -23.13 6.25
C ARG A 252 7.64 -22.48 5.02
N SER A 253 7.14 -21.32 4.58
CA SER A 253 7.74 -20.54 3.47
C SER A 253 9.13 -20.01 3.84
N MET A 254 9.27 -19.46 5.04
CA MET A 254 10.54 -18.95 5.59
C MET A 254 11.59 -20.08 5.71
N VAL A 255 11.26 -21.20 6.36
CA VAL A 255 12.20 -22.33 6.52
C VAL A 255 12.58 -22.94 5.17
N SER A 256 11.67 -22.97 4.19
CA SER A 256 12.00 -23.41 2.81
C SER A 256 13.03 -22.47 2.16
N SER A 257 12.87 -21.16 2.34
CA SER A 257 13.78 -20.14 1.80
C SER A 257 15.15 -20.18 2.48
N PHE A 258 15.18 -20.23 3.82
CA PHE A 258 16.40 -20.38 4.62
C PHE A 258 17.15 -21.68 4.28
N LYS A 259 16.44 -22.80 4.06
CA LYS A 259 17.05 -24.06 3.61
C LYS A 259 17.79 -23.91 2.28
N ASN A 260 17.27 -23.12 1.33
CA ASN A 260 17.95 -22.87 0.06
C ASN A 260 19.24 -22.07 0.28
N LEU A 261 19.19 -21.01 1.10
CA LEU A 261 20.36 -20.23 1.52
C LEU A 261 21.42 -21.09 2.23
N GLY A 262 21.02 -22.04 3.09
CA GLY A 262 21.93 -23.00 3.73
C GLY A 262 22.58 -23.98 2.75
N ASN A 263 21.93 -24.30 1.62
CA ASN A 263 22.55 -25.11 0.56
C ASN A 263 23.58 -24.30 -0.25
N LEU A 264 23.27 -23.03 -0.56
CA LEU A 264 24.20 -22.12 -1.24
C LEU A 264 25.44 -21.85 -0.35
N SER A 265 25.21 -21.58 0.93
CA SER A 265 26.25 -21.46 1.97
C SER A 265 27.24 -22.63 1.97
N ALA A 266 26.75 -23.87 1.90
CA ALA A 266 27.59 -25.07 1.84
C ALA A 266 28.31 -25.25 0.48
N ALA A 267 27.71 -24.81 -0.63
CA ALA A 267 28.27 -24.96 -1.97
C ALA A 267 29.30 -23.87 -2.34
N GLU A 268 29.11 -22.65 -1.85
CA GLU A 268 29.87 -21.45 -2.24
C GLU A 268 30.80 -20.94 -1.12
N GLY A 269 30.74 -21.54 0.07
CA GLY A 269 31.61 -21.21 1.21
C GLY A 269 31.17 -19.99 2.03
N VAL A 270 30.06 -19.34 1.68
CA VAL A 270 29.49 -18.20 2.43
C VAL A 270 29.09 -18.67 3.84
N SER A 271 29.67 -18.07 4.88
CA SER A 271 29.54 -18.59 6.26
C SER A 271 28.24 -18.12 6.96
N PHE A 272 27.13 -18.75 6.62
CA PHE A 272 25.78 -18.51 7.17
C PHE A 272 25.41 -19.56 8.22
N GLN A 273 25.08 -19.14 9.46
CA GLN A 273 24.66 -20.02 10.55
C GLN A 273 23.35 -19.54 11.17
N VAL A 274 22.44 -20.47 11.49
CA VAL A 274 21.09 -20.15 11.97
C VAL A 274 20.74 -21.00 13.19
N CYS A 275 20.33 -20.33 14.28
CA CYS A 275 19.87 -20.95 15.51
C CYS A 275 18.37 -20.64 15.70
N LEU A 276 17.54 -21.67 15.57
CA LEU A 276 16.08 -21.60 15.66
C LEU A 276 15.60 -22.10 17.03
N ALA A 277 14.49 -21.57 17.55
CA ALA A 277 13.76 -22.17 18.67
C ALA A 277 12.25 -22.29 18.41
N SER A 278 11.67 -23.42 18.83
CA SER A 278 10.22 -23.66 18.76
C SER A 278 9.71 -24.60 19.86
N ARG A 279 8.39 -24.73 19.98
CA ARG A 279 7.73 -25.92 20.57
C ARG A 279 7.97 -27.16 19.69
N HIS A 280 7.44 -28.30 20.10
CA HIS A 280 7.50 -29.54 19.30
C HIS A 280 6.69 -29.46 17.99
N TYR A 281 5.69 -28.59 17.97
CA TYR A 281 4.99 -28.07 16.79
C TYR A 281 5.50 -26.64 16.44
N PRO A 282 5.36 -26.16 15.19
CA PRO A 282 4.82 -26.87 14.02
C PRO A 282 5.76 -27.98 13.50
N HIS A 283 5.19 -29.04 12.91
CA HIS A 283 5.97 -30.15 12.38
C HIS A 283 6.52 -29.84 10.99
N ILE A 284 7.75 -29.32 10.95
CA ILE A 284 8.44 -28.88 9.73
C ILE A 284 9.62 -29.80 9.41
N THR A 285 9.62 -30.36 8.21
CA THR A 285 10.64 -31.31 7.72
C THR A 285 11.88 -30.57 7.21
N MET A 286 12.95 -30.58 8.01
CA MET A 286 14.25 -30.03 7.65
C MET A 286 15.32 -31.13 7.77
N PRO A 287 15.81 -31.74 6.66
CA PRO A 287 16.61 -32.97 6.72
C PRO A 287 18.01 -32.84 7.32
N LYS A 288 18.71 -31.74 7.01
CA LYS A 288 20.03 -31.42 7.59
C LYS A 288 19.85 -30.34 8.65
N LYS A 289 20.17 -30.68 9.90
CA LYS A 289 20.16 -29.81 11.09
C LYS A 289 20.75 -30.56 12.28
N ILE A 290 21.18 -29.83 13.29
CA ILE A 290 21.31 -30.35 14.66
C ILE A 290 20.02 -30.00 15.42
N GLU A 291 19.44 -30.95 16.15
CA GLU A 291 18.23 -30.73 16.97
C GLU A 291 18.52 -31.01 18.45
N LEU A 292 18.20 -30.05 19.32
CA LEU A 292 18.43 -30.13 20.77
C LEU A 292 17.10 -29.92 21.51
N VAL A 293 16.57 -31.00 22.07
CA VAL A 293 15.40 -30.97 22.97
C VAL A 293 15.88 -30.64 24.39
N LEU A 294 15.23 -29.69 25.07
CA LEU A 294 15.58 -29.27 26.44
C LEU A 294 15.12 -30.26 27.52
N GLU A 295 14.02 -30.97 27.28
CA GLU A 295 13.49 -31.96 28.22
C GLU A 295 14.48 -33.11 28.42
N GLY A 296 14.71 -33.50 29.68
CA GLY A 296 15.64 -34.58 30.05
C GLY A 296 17.12 -34.20 30.01
N GLN A 297 17.47 -32.95 29.72
CA GLN A 297 18.86 -32.47 29.78
C GLN A 297 19.27 -32.23 31.24
N GLU A 298 20.28 -32.94 31.74
CA GLU A 298 20.79 -32.79 33.12
C GLU A 298 21.13 -31.33 33.48
N GLY A 299 21.64 -30.56 32.51
CA GLY A 299 21.94 -29.14 32.70
C GLY A 299 20.70 -28.26 32.89
N HIS A 300 19.57 -28.60 32.26
CA HIS A 300 18.29 -27.91 32.43
C HIS A 300 17.65 -28.24 33.77
N ASP A 301 17.74 -29.51 34.18
CA ASP A 301 17.41 -29.97 35.53
C ASP A 301 18.22 -29.23 36.62
N GLN A 302 19.52 -29.02 36.36
CA GLN A 302 20.41 -28.26 37.26
C GLN A 302 20.13 -26.75 37.23
N ASP A 303 19.61 -26.20 36.12
CA ASP A 303 19.14 -24.81 36.06
C ASP A 303 17.92 -24.59 36.98
N ILE A 304 16.98 -25.55 37.02
CA ILE A 304 15.81 -25.53 37.92
C ILE A 304 16.24 -25.53 39.39
N ILE A 305 17.17 -26.41 39.78
CA ILE A 305 17.73 -26.44 41.14
C ILE A 305 18.41 -25.10 41.47
N SER A 306 19.24 -24.60 40.55
CA SER A 306 19.98 -23.33 40.74
C SER A 306 19.08 -22.10 40.84
N TYR A 307 17.85 -22.17 40.33
CA TYR A 307 16.82 -21.16 40.48
C TYR A 307 16.13 -21.28 41.85
N LEU A 308 15.73 -22.49 42.26
CA LEU A 308 15.09 -22.74 43.55
C LEU A 308 15.98 -22.42 44.77
N ASP A 309 17.29 -22.65 44.66
CA ASP A 309 18.26 -22.24 45.69
C ASP A 309 18.53 -20.72 45.71
N SER A 310 17.91 -19.95 44.82
CA SER A 310 18.12 -18.50 44.70
C SER A 310 16.85 -17.67 44.86
N GLU A 311 15.66 -18.22 44.57
CA GLU A 311 14.37 -17.47 44.62
C GLU A 311 13.31 -18.11 45.53
N LEU A 312 13.66 -19.17 46.29
CA LEU A 312 12.81 -19.75 47.33
C LEU A 312 13.54 -19.75 48.69
N GLU A 313 13.43 -18.63 49.41
CA GLU A 313 14.19 -18.25 50.61
C GLU A 313 13.69 -18.93 51.91
N ILE A 314 13.21 -20.17 51.81
CA ILE A 314 12.67 -20.97 52.93
C ILE A 314 13.76 -21.61 53.82
N GLY A 315 14.99 -21.11 53.73
CA GLY A 315 16.20 -21.66 54.37
C GLY A 315 16.59 -23.06 53.87
N ASP A 316 17.58 -23.67 54.53
CA ASP A 316 18.13 -24.99 54.17
C ASP A 316 17.75 -26.09 55.17
N SER A 317 16.56 -25.96 55.79
CA SER A 317 16.02 -26.99 56.68
C SER A 317 15.74 -28.30 55.92
N LYS A 318 15.64 -29.43 56.63
CA LYS A 318 15.23 -30.71 56.00
C LYS A 318 13.87 -30.59 55.29
N LEU A 319 12.94 -29.81 55.86
CA LEU A 319 11.66 -29.50 55.24
C LEU A 319 11.83 -28.73 53.91
N ALA A 320 12.73 -27.76 53.87
CA ALA A 320 13.04 -26.99 52.65
C ALA A 320 13.65 -27.88 51.56
N GLN A 321 14.60 -28.75 51.91
CA GLN A 321 15.19 -29.70 50.97
C GLN A 321 14.14 -30.69 50.42
N GLU A 322 13.27 -31.23 51.29
CA GLU A 322 12.14 -32.07 50.87
C GLU A 322 11.13 -31.32 49.97
N VAL A 323 10.95 -30.01 50.16
CA VAL A 323 10.10 -29.16 49.30
C VAL A 323 10.79 -28.89 47.95
N ARG A 324 12.05 -28.43 47.91
CA ARG A 324 12.80 -28.20 46.66
C ARG A 324 12.87 -29.48 45.80
N ALA A 325 13.03 -30.65 46.43
CA ALA A 325 12.98 -31.95 45.74
C ALA A 325 11.62 -32.26 45.09
N GLN A 326 10.51 -32.11 45.82
CA GLN A 326 9.15 -32.32 45.29
C GLN A 326 8.80 -31.32 44.16
N ILE A 327 9.30 -30.08 44.23
CA ILE A 327 9.14 -29.10 43.14
C ILE A 327 9.89 -29.57 41.89
N LYS A 328 11.15 -30.02 42.02
CA LYS A 328 11.93 -30.52 40.87
C LYS A 328 11.22 -31.71 40.19
N GLU A 329 10.73 -32.66 40.98
CA GLU A 329 10.04 -33.87 40.49
C GLU A 329 8.74 -33.53 39.75
N LYS A 330 7.85 -32.75 40.37
CA LYS A 330 6.56 -32.38 39.75
C LYS A 330 6.71 -31.49 38.52
N ALA A 331 7.73 -30.63 38.44
CA ALA A 331 7.86 -29.64 37.38
C ALA A 331 8.00 -30.23 35.96
N SER A 332 8.51 -31.47 35.80
CA SER A 332 8.63 -32.14 34.48
C SER A 332 9.35 -31.30 33.39
N GLY A 333 10.30 -30.45 33.78
CA GLY A 333 11.02 -29.52 32.89
C GLY A 333 10.27 -28.22 32.55
N VAL A 334 9.08 -27.99 33.10
CA VAL A 334 8.25 -26.78 32.85
C VAL A 334 8.67 -25.66 33.80
N PHE A 335 9.65 -24.86 33.39
CA PHE A 335 10.22 -23.78 34.20
C PHE A 335 9.18 -22.75 34.69
N MET A 336 8.14 -22.47 33.88
CA MET A 336 7.02 -21.58 34.28
C MET A 336 6.23 -22.11 35.49
N TRP A 337 6.05 -23.43 35.61
CA TRP A 337 5.42 -24.06 36.77
C TRP A 337 6.28 -23.84 38.02
N VAL A 338 7.62 -23.99 37.90
CA VAL A 338 8.57 -23.73 38.99
C VAL A 338 8.47 -22.29 39.50
N VAL A 339 8.41 -21.30 38.60
CA VAL A 339 8.28 -19.87 38.97
C VAL A 339 6.99 -19.62 39.76
N LEU A 340 5.85 -20.09 39.25
CA LEU A 340 4.54 -19.91 39.90
C LEU A 340 4.47 -20.58 41.27
N VAL A 341 4.90 -21.84 41.36
CA VAL A 341 4.87 -22.62 42.61
C VAL A 341 5.85 -22.07 43.64
N SER A 342 7.01 -21.55 43.22
CA SER A 342 7.93 -20.86 44.12
C SER A 342 7.29 -19.62 44.74
N GLY A 343 6.63 -18.77 43.93
CA GLY A 343 5.91 -17.60 44.42
C GLY A 343 4.77 -17.94 45.39
N ILE A 344 3.98 -18.98 45.09
CA ILE A 344 2.91 -19.47 45.97
C ILE A 344 3.48 -19.96 47.31
N LEU A 345 4.57 -20.73 47.30
CA LEU A 345 5.18 -21.26 48.52
C LEU A 345 5.91 -20.19 49.33
N GLN A 346 6.59 -19.24 48.68
CA GLN A 346 7.21 -18.09 49.34
C GLN A 346 6.14 -17.27 50.06
N GLN A 347 5.03 -16.91 49.39
CA GLN A 347 3.92 -16.18 50.02
C GLN A 347 3.35 -16.91 51.25
N LYS A 348 3.29 -18.26 51.25
CA LYS A 348 2.88 -19.03 52.45
C LYS A 348 3.93 -19.02 53.55
N TYR A 349 5.21 -19.00 53.21
CA TYR A 349 6.32 -18.89 54.17
C TYR A 349 6.35 -17.49 54.82
N ASP A 350 6.20 -16.43 54.03
CA ASP A 350 6.14 -15.03 54.49
C ASP A 350 4.92 -14.79 55.42
N GLN A 351 3.79 -15.48 55.16
CA GLN A 351 2.63 -15.54 56.05
C GLN A 351 2.85 -16.42 57.31
N GLY A 352 4.08 -16.86 57.58
CA GLY A 352 4.44 -17.71 58.73
C GLY A 352 3.94 -19.16 58.65
N ARG A 353 3.32 -19.60 57.55
CA ARG A 353 2.64 -20.90 57.43
C ARG A 353 3.60 -22.06 57.08
N ILE A 354 4.80 -22.06 57.66
CA ILE A 354 5.92 -22.96 57.32
C ILE A 354 5.49 -24.43 57.34
N HIS A 355 4.73 -24.84 58.37
CA HIS A 355 4.26 -26.23 58.52
C HIS A 355 3.29 -26.68 57.41
N THR A 356 2.61 -25.76 56.69
CA THR A 356 1.69 -26.14 55.61
C THR A 356 2.36 -26.31 54.25
N LEU A 357 3.62 -25.84 54.07
CA LEU A 357 4.31 -25.89 52.76
C LEU A 357 4.32 -27.30 52.13
N LYS A 358 4.62 -28.33 52.94
CA LYS A 358 4.62 -29.74 52.50
C LYS A 358 3.22 -30.29 52.19
N LYS A 359 2.16 -29.67 52.71
CA LYS A 359 0.78 -29.96 52.31
C LYS A 359 0.45 -29.27 50.98
N THR A 360 0.74 -27.96 50.88
CA THR A 360 0.50 -27.15 49.67
C THR A 360 1.19 -27.70 48.42
N ILE A 361 2.47 -28.10 48.48
CA ILE A 361 3.16 -28.69 47.32
C ILE A 361 2.59 -30.06 46.89
N ARG A 362 1.88 -30.77 47.78
CA ARG A 362 1.19 -32.02 47.44
C ARG A 362 -0.14 -31.75 46.74
N GLU A 363 -0.89 -30.77 47.24
CA GLU A 363 -2.19 -30.34 46.69
C GLU A 363 -2.06 -29.67 45.32
N ILE A 364 -1.01 -28.87 45.09
CA ILE A 364 -0.73 -28.24 43.79
C ILE A 364 -0.61 -29.30 42.67
N PRO A 365 -1.32 -29.18 41.53
CA PRO A 365 -1.22 -30.12 40.42
C PRO A 365 0.16 -30.10 39.74
N GLY A 366 0.55 -31.21 39.11
CA GLY A 366 1.82 -31.30 38.37
C GLY A 366 1.75 -30.73 36.96
N ASP A 367 0.55 -30.60 36.38
CA ASP A 367 0.35 -29.95 35.09
C ASP A 367 0.23 -28.42 35.22
N LEU A 368 0.64 -27.70 34.18
CA LEU A 368 0.62 -26.23 34.15
C LEU A 368 -0.79 -25.67 33.88
N HIS A 369 -1.62 -26.36 33.10
CA HIS A 369 -2.96 -25.90 32.75
C HIS A 369 -3.96 -26.23 33.88
N GLU A 370 -3.76 -27.33 34.60
CA GLU A 370 -4.35 -27.55 35.92
C GLU A 370 -3.93 -26.47 36.94
N LEU A 371 -2.65 -26.08 36.99
CA LEU A 371 -2.19 -25.00 37.88
C LEU A 371 -2.83 -23.64 37.53
N PHE A 372 -3.00 -23.29 36.26
CA PHE A 372 -3.72 -22.07 35.86
C PHE A 372 -5.19 -22.13 36.27
N ARG A 373 -5.85 -23.30 36.12
CA ARG A 373 -7.23 -23.53 36.59
C ARG A 373 -7.35 -23.24 38.08
N ASP A 374 -6.48 -23.84 38.90
CA ASP A 374 -6.45 -23.66 40.36
C ASP A 374 -6.16 -22.22 40.79
N ILE A 375 -5.26 -21.51 40.10
CA ILE A 375 -4.96 -20.09 40.39
C ILE A 375 -6.20 -19.21 40.17
N LEU A 376 -6.95 -19.46 39.09
CA LEU A 376 -8.15 -18.68 38.76
C LEU A 376 -9.31 -18.98 39.72
N THR A 377 -9.57 -20.26 40.01
CA THR A 377 -10.70 -20.70 40.85
C THR A 377 -10.45 -20.67 42.36
N ARG A 378 -9.22 -20.37 42.81
CA ARG A 378 -8.78 -20.38 44.21
C ARG A 378 -9.71 -19.67 45.20
N ASP A 379 -10.38 -18.62 44.74
CA ASP A 379 -11.27 -17.73 45.48
C ASP A 379 -12.17 -16.95 44.50
N ASP A 380 -13.39 -16.60 44.90
CA ASP A 380 -14.30 -15.74 44.11
C ASP A 380 -14.12 -14.23 44.42
N THR A 381 -13.03 -13.85 45.10
CA THR A 381 -12.72 -12.44 45.41
C THR A 381 -12.45 -11.67 44.11
N ASN A 382 -13.17 -10.56 43.92
CA ASN A 382 -13.09 -9.68 42.75
C ASN A 382 -13.20 -10.43 41.41
N LYS A 383 -14.07 -11.46 41.35
CA LYS A 383 -14.25 -12.31 40.16
C LYS A 383 -14.57 -11.54 38.88
N ASP A 384 -15.35 -10.46 38.99
CA ASP A 384 -15.72 -9.62 37.85
C ASP A 384 -14.52 -8.81 37.34
N GLU A 385 -13.70 -8.22 38.24
CA GLU A 385 -12.45 -7.56 37.84
C GLU A 385 -11.47 -8.54 37.18
N LEU A 386 -11.36 -9.77 37.71
CA LEU A 386 -10.55 -10.83 37.11
C LEU A 386 -11.04 -11.14 35.70
N LEU A 387 -12.34 -11.36 35.52
CA LEU A 387 -12.94 -11.66 34.23
C LEU A 387 -12.65 -10.55 33.21
N LEU A 388 -12.94 -9.29 33.56
CA LEU A 388 -12.70 -8.12 32.70
C LEU A 388 -11.20 -7.96 32.38
N CYS A 389 -10.32 -8.13 33.37
CA CYS A 389 -8.86 -8.05 33.19
C CYS A 389 -8.35 -9.12 32.21
N ILE A 390 -8.77 -10.37 32.39
CA ILE A 390 -8.41 -11.48 31.50
C ILE A 390 -8.98 -11.25 30.08
N GLN A 391 -10.25 -10.86 29.96
CA GLN A 391 -10.87 -10.58 28.66
C GLN A 391 -10.19 -9.42 27.93
N TRP A 392 -9.88 -8.31 28.61
CA TRP A 392 -9.32 -7.13 27.94
C TRP A 392 -7.88 -7.40 27.46
N VAL A 393 -7.09 -8.17 28.21
CA VAL A 393 -5.74 -8.61 27.78
C VAL A 393 -5.80 -9.70 26.68
N LEU A 394 -6.92 -10.44 26.56
CA LEU A 394 -7.14 -11.39 25.45
C LEU A 394 -7.61 -10.74 24.15
N PHE A 395 -8.57 -9.82 24.24
CA PHE A 395 -9.45 -9.39 23.14
C PHE A 395 -9.39 -7.89 22.81
N ALA A 396 -8.53 -7.10 23.46
CA ALA A 396 -8.19 -5.77 22.95
C ALA A 396 -7.50 -5.89 21.57
N ARG A 397 -7.78 -4.93 20.67
CA ARG A 397 -7.28 -4.92 19.28
C ARG A 397 -5.76 -4.87 19.19
N HIS A 398 -5.16 -4.22 20.17
CA HIS A 398 -3.73 -4.13 20.43
C HIS A 398 -3.54 -4.09 21.96
N PRO A 399 -2.38 -4.49 22.50
CA PRO A 399 -2.14 -4.47 23.94
C PRO A 399 -2.42 -3.09 24.56
N LEU A 400 -3.14 -3.09 25.70
CA LEU A 400 -3.47 -1.88 26.45
C LEU A 400 -2.32 -1.45 27.35
N LYS A 401 -2.19 -0.15 27.58
CA LYS A 401 -1.32 0.39 28.65
C LYS A 401 -1.89 0.08 30.04
N PRO A 402 -1.08 0.08 31.13
CA PRO A 402 -1.57 -0.14 32.50
C PRO A 402 -2.76 0.74 32.87
N GLU A 403 -2.64 2.05 32.66
CA GLU A 403 -3.68 3.04 32.92
C GLU A 403 -4.92 2.82 32.04
N GLN A 404 -4.73 2.38 30.79
CA GLN A 404 -5.85 2.06 29.89
C GLN A 404 -6.64 0.85 30.37
N LEU A 405 -5.96 -0.22 30.77
CA LEU A 405 -6.60 -1.42 31.32
C LEU A 405 -7.33 -1.11 32.63
N TYR A 406 -6.71 -0.32 33.52
CA TYR A 406 -7.29 0.10 34.80
C TYR A 406 -8.60 0.88 34.61
N PHE A 407 -8.58 1.94 33.80
CA PHE A 407 -9.79 2.74 33.56
C PHE A 407 -10.84 1.99 32.75
N ALA A 408 -10.45 1.08 31.84
CA ALA A 408 -11.38 0.22 31.14
C ALA A 408 -12.13 -0.73 32.10
N ILE A 409 -11.42 -1.41 33.02
CA ILE A 409 -12.06 -2.29 34.02
C ILE A 409 -12.98 -1.47 34.93
N ARG A 410 -12.48 -0.38 35.54
CA ARG A 410 -13.27 0.39 36.52
C ARG A 410 -14.47 1.11 35.91
N SER A 411 -14.40 1.51 34.63
CA SER A 411 -15.55 2.09 33.92
C SER A 411 -16.76 1.16 33.79
N HIS A 412 -16.56 -0.15 33.99
CA HIS A 412 -17.63 -1.14 33.95
C HIS A 412 -18.05 -1.63 35.34
N THR A 413 -17.14 -1.69 36.32
CA THR A 413 -17.46 -2.11 37.70
C THR A 413 -18.05 -1.00 38.56
N GLU A 414 -17.77 0.27 38.26
CA GLU A 414 -18.16 1.42 39.09
C GLU A 414 -18.60 2.63 38.25
N TYR A 415 -19.50 3.45 38.80
CA TYR A 415 -19.81 4.80 38.30
C TYR A 415 -18.69 5.81 38.66
N ALA A 416 -17.44 5.46 38.36
CA ALA A 416 -16.28 6.30 38.60
C ALA A 416 -16.16 7.42 37.54
N THR A 417 -15.58 8.56 37.91
CA THR A 417 -15.20 9.61 36.96
C THR A 417 -14.20 9.06 35.94
N CYS A 418 -14.38 9.40 34.66
CA CYS A 418 -13.52 8.86 33.61
C CYS A 418 -12.12 9.53 33.56
N LYS A 419 -11.96 10.65 34.28
CA LYS A 419 -10.72 11.42 34.45
C LYS A 419 -9.73 10.71 35.39
N TRP A 420 -8.46 10.64 35.01
CA TRP A 420 -7.35 10.25 35.88
C TRP A 420 -6.88 11.46 36.70
N ASP A 421 -7.08 11.38 38.02
CA ASP A 421 -6.29 12.17 38.96
C ASP A 421 -5.07 11.37 39.41
N ARG A 422 -3.87 11.91 39.17
CA ARG A 422 -2.58 11.26 39.43
C ARG A 422 -2.10 11.45 40.87
N ASP A 423 -2.64 12.43 41.59
CA ASP A 423 -2.34 12.66 43.00
C ASP A 423 -3.21 11.73 43.88
N GLU A 424 -4.43 11.39 43.42
CA GLU A 424 -5.27 10.36 44.06
C GLU A 424 -4.93 8.91 43.61
N ILE A 425 -4.53 8.70 42.35
CA ILE A 425 -4.24 7.37 41.78
C ILE A 425 -2.82 7.32 41.18
N PRO A 426 -1.79 7.02 41.99
CA PRO A 426 -0.42 6.81 41.54
C PRO A 426 -0.23 5.64 40.55
N GLU A 427 0.83 5.68 39.74
CA GLU A 427 1.13 4.66 38.73
C GLU A 427 1.48 3.29 39.32
N ASP A 428 2.04 3.23 40.54
CA ASP A 428 2.27 1.97 41.25
C ASP A 428 0.97 1.37 41.80
N ALA A 429 -0.02 2.19 42.18
CA ALA A 429 -1.35 1.70 42.54
C ALA A 429 -2.06 1.06 41.33
N VAL A 430 -1.91 1.63 40.14
CA VAL A 430 -2.38 1.03 38.86
C VAL A 430 -1.70 -0.31 38.61
N GLY A 431 -0.37 -0.39 38.74
CA GLY A 431 0.38 -1.65 38.58
C GLY A 431 -0.02 -2.73 39.59
N ASN A 432 -0.21 -2.34 40.85
CA ASN A 432 -0.66 -3.24 41.92
C ASN A 432 -2.09 -3.77 41.66
N PHE A 433 -3.02 -2.93 41.20
CA PHE A 433 -4.37 -3.34 40.83
C PHE A 433 -4.38 -4.41 39.74
N ILE A 434 -3.61 -4.20 38.65
CA ILE A 434 -3.51 -5.18 37.55
C ILE A 434 -2.95 -6.52 38.06
N LEU A 435 -1.96 -6.47 38.96
CA LEU A 435 -1.39 -7.67 39.57
C LEU A 435 -2.41 -8.42 40.45
N SER A 436 -3.20 -7.70 41.26
CA SER A 436 -4.23 -8.32 42.11
C SER A 436 -5.40 -8.88 41.31
N SER A 437 -5.98 -8.09 40.39
CA SER A 437 -7.17 -8.51 39.65
C SER A 437 -6.86 -9.63 38.65
N SER A 438 -5.65 -9.67 38.06
CA SER A 438 -5.19 -10.81 37.25
C SER A 438 -4.71 -12.03 38.07
N LYS A 439 -4.76 -11.97 39.41
CA LYS A 439 -4.19 -12.97 40.34
C LYS A 439 -2.72 -13.32 40.06
N GLY A 440 -1.95 -12.36 39.52
CA GLY A 440 -0.54 -12.51 39.16
C GLY A 440 -0.29 -13.12 37.77
N LEU A 441 -1.33 -13.33 36.95
CA LEU A 441 -1.19 -13.89 35.59
C LEU A 441 -0.90 -12.83 34.51
N ALA A 442 -1.07 -11.54 34.81
CA ALA A 442 -0.63 -10.44 33.96
C ALA A 442 0.57 -9.68 34.57
N GLU A 443 1.45 -9.16 33.72
CA GLU A 443 2.54 -8.25 34.09
C GLU A 443 2.60 -7.04 33.14
N VAL A 444 3.13 -5.93 33.66
CA VAL A 444 3.48 -4.77 32.84
C VAL A 444 4.82 -5.03 32.14
N THR A 445 4.89 -4.75 30.84
CA THR A 445 6.12 -4.89 30.05
C THR A 445 7.21 -3.90 30.48
N ARG A 446 8.45 -4.24 30.15
CA ARG A 446 9.68 -3.50 30.52
C ARG A 446 10.14 -2.55 29.41
N ALA A 447 9.26 -2.21 28.48
CA ALA A 447 9.54 -1.30 27.37
C ALA A 447 9.77 0.12 27.90
N LYS A 448 10.84 0.78 27.42
CA LYS A 448 11.28 2.09 27.95
C LYS A 448 10.44 3.29 27.50
N GLN A 449 9.67 3.13 26.42
CA GLN A 449 8.98 4.25 25.74
C GLN A 449 7.47 4.08 25.76
N ASP A 450 6.97 2.85 25.68
CA ASP A 450 5.54 2.57 25.77
C ASP A 450 5.28 1.20 26.42
N PRO A 451 5.02 1.14 27.74
CA PRO A 451 4.74 -0.10 28.44
C PRO A 451 3.27 -0.50 28.28
N THR A 452 3.04 -1.72 27.80
CA THR A 452 1.73 -2.39 27.71
C THR A 452 1.61 -3.53 28.72
N VAL A 453 0.38 -3.97 28.99
CA VAL A 453 0.06 -5.14 29.83
C VAL A 453 0.03 -6.40 28.98
N GLN A 454 0.64 -7.48 29.46
CA GLN A 454 0.65 -8.80 28.82
C GLN A 454 0.43 -9.91 29.85
N PHE A 455 0.02 -11.10 29.41
CA PHE A 455 0.13 -12.30 30.25
C PHE A 455 1.60 -12.62 30.54
N ILE A 456 1.91 -13.11 31.75
CA ILE A 456 3.28 -13.47 32.18
C ILE A 456 3.98 -14.48 31.24
N HIS A 457 3.20 -15.32 30.55
CA HIS A 457 3.69 -16.30 29.59
C HIS A 457 2.59 -16.68 28.59
N GLU A 458 2.97 -17.03 27.36
CA GLU A 458 2.01 -17.37 26.29
C GLU A 458 1.11 -18.57 26.65
N SER A 459 1.61 -19.50 27.49
CA SER A 459 0.83 -20.63 27.99
C SER A 459 -0.44 -20.24 28.76
N VAL A 460 -0.51 -19.02 29.31
CA VAL A 460 -1.75 -18.50 29.92
C VAL A 460 -2.80 -18.25 28.82
N ARG A 461 -2.39 -17.63 27.71
CA ARG A 461 -3.25 -17.37 26.54
C ARG A 461 -3.63 -18.67 25.82
N ASP A 462 -2.70 -19.63 25.70
CA ASP A 462 -2.97 -20.99 25.22
C ASP A 462 -4.11 -21.64 26.04
N PHE A 463 -3.94 -21.73 27.36
CA PHE A 463 -4.92 -22.36 28.26
C PHE A 463 -6.31 -21.69 28.18
N LEU A 464 -6.35 -20.36 28.21
CA LEU A 464 -7.59 -19.58 28.20
C LEU A 464 -8.40 -19.80 26.90
N LEU A 465 -7.72 -19.84 25.74
CA LEU A 465 -8.37 -19.91 24.42
C LEU A 465 -8.54 -21.34 23.89
N LYS A 466 -7.58 -22.24 24.10
CA LYS A 466 -7.56 -23.58 23.46
C LYS A 466 -8.21 -24.65 24.36
N ASP A 467 -7.95 -24.62 25.66
CA ASP A 467 -8.41 -25.64 26.61
C ASP A 467 -9.70 -25.23 27.36
N ASN A 468 -10.47 -24.30 26.78
CA ASN A 468 -11.65 -23.67 27.38
C ASN A 468 -11.37 -23.04 28.77
N GLY A 469 -10.14 -22.63 29.06
CA GLY A 469 -9.76 -22.06 30.36
C GLY A 469 -10.59 -20.84 30.76
N LEU A 470 -11.05 -20.04 29.79
CA LEU A 470 -11.93 -18.90 30.03
C LEU A 470 -13.34 -19.31 30.52
N ARG A 471 -13.87 -20.48 30.12
CA ARG A 471 -15.16 -21.03 30.61
C ARG A 471 -15.11 -21.46 32.08
N VAL A 472 -13.92 -21.59 32.66
CA VAL A 472 -13.76 -21.86 34.10
C VAL A 472 -14.12 -20.62 34.93
N ILE A 473 -13.91 -19.43 34.38
CA ILE A 473 -14.31 -18.15 34.98
C ILE A 473 -15.78 -17.87 34.65
N LEU A 474 -16.16 -18.07 33.38
CA LEU A 474 -17.49 -17.86 32.81
C LEU A 474 -18.41 -19.09 32.96
N LEU A 475 -18.95 -19.31 34.16
CA LEU A 475 -19.78 -20.48 34.50
C LEU A 475 -21.08 -20.63 33.70
N ASP A 476 -21.64 -19.54 33.15
CA ASP A 476 -22.94 -19.53 32.44
C ASP A 476 -22.84 -19.23 30.93
N ALA A 477 -21.62 -19.04 30.38
CA ALA A 477 -21.42 -18.63 28.99
C ALA A 477 -21.62 -19.80 28.00
N SER A 478 -22.82 -19.84 27.40
CA SER A 478 -23.19 -20.85 26.40
C SER A 478 -22.87 -20.46 24.95
N GLY A 479 -22.49 -19.21 24.68
CA GLY A 479 -22.17 -18.70 23.35
C GLY A 479 -20.67 -18.73 22.99
N ASP A 480 -20.32 -17.90 22.00
CA ASP A 480 -18.93 -17.60 21.64
C ASP A 480 -18.38 -16.54 22.60
N LEU A 481 -17.42 -16.96 23.43
CA LEU A 481 -16.76 -16.11 24.43
C LEU A 481 -16.00 -14.96 23.79
N SER A 482 -15.51 -15.11 22.55
CA SER A 482 -14.81 -14.05 21.81
C SER A 482 -15.78 -12.95 21.43
N ALA A 483 -16.93 -13.33 20.87
CA ALA A 483 -18.02 -12.42 20.54
C ALA A 483 -18.57 -11.71 21.79
N GLU A 484 -18.85 -12.46 22.86
CA GLU A 484 -19.33 -11.93 24.15
C GLU A 484 -18.32 -10.92 24.75
N SER A 485 -17.02 -11.24 24.72
CA SER A 485 -15.96 -10.35 25.21
C SER A 485 -15.84 -9.08 24.37
N HIS A 486 -15.99 -9.17 23.05
CA HIS A 486 -16.00 -7.99 22.18
C HIS A 486 -17.27 -7.14 22.36
N ASP A 487 -18.44 -7.74 22.54
CA ASP A 487 -19.68 -7.01 22.84
C ASP A 487 -19.56 -6.26 24.17
N GLN A 488 -18.91 -6.85 25.18
CA GLN A 488 -18.65 -6.20 26.46
C GLN A 488 -17.58 -5.09 26.38
N LEU A 489 -16.47 -5.30 25.65
CA LEU A 489 -15.49 -4.26 25.34
C LEU A 489 -16.14 -3.07 24.62
N LYS A 490 -17.06 -3.33 23.68
CA LYS A 490 -17.83 -2.30 22.97
C LYS A 490 -18.76 -1.51 23.89
N LYS A 491 -19.40 -2.14 24.90
CA LYS A 491 -20.16 -1.43 25.94
C LYS A 491 -19.26 -0.54 26.77
N CYS A 492 -18.17 -1.06 27.30
CA CYS A 492 -17.16 -0.31 28.06
C CYS A 492 -16.63 0.90 27.27
N CYS A 493 -16.29 0.73 25.98
CA CYS A 493 -15.87 1.83 25.11
C CYS A 493 -16.97 2.89 24.92
N PHE A 494 -18.24 2.47 24.79
CA PHE A 494 -19.38 3.37 24.68
C PHE A 494 -19.62 4.14 25.99
N GLU A 495 -19.66 3.44 27.12
CA GLU A 495 -19.92 3.99 28.44
C GLU A 495 -18.85 5.03 28.82
N TYR A 496 -17.57 4.72 28.58
CA TYR A 496 -16.46 5.65 28.81
C TYR A 496 -16.53 6.90 27.91
N THR A 497 -16.84 6.76 26.62
CA THR A 497 -16.98 7.91 25.69
C THR A 497 -18.20 8.77 26.01
N GLN A 498 -19.30 8.17 26.46
CA GLN A 498 -20.48 8.90 26.95
C GLN A 498 -20.22 9.63 28.27
N SER A 499 -19.42 9.08 29.18
CA SER A 499 -19.02 9.77 30.42
C SER A 499 -18.15 10.98 30.10
N TYR A 500 -17.12 10.80 29.27
CA TYR A 500 -16.23 11.89 28.84
C TYR A 500 -17.00 13.06 28.20
N TRP A 501 -17.95 12.78 27.31
CA TRP A 501 -18.76 13.80 26.66
C TRP A 501 -19.66 14.53 27.67
N LYS A 502 -20.28 13.84 28.64
CA LYS A 502 -21.07 14.48 29.71
C LYS A 502 -20.23 15.42 30.59
N GLU A 503 -18.98 15.06 30.86
CA GLU A 503 -18.04 15.85 31.67
C GLU A 503 -17.44 17.05 30.88
N ASN A 504 -17.07 16.86 29.60
CA ASN A 504 -16.19 17.79 28.87
C ASN A 504 -16.84 18.45 27.63
N GLY A 505 -18.03 18.02 27.19
CA GLY A 505 -18.67 18.54 25.98
C GLY A 505 -18.08 17.98 24.67
N LEU A 506 -18.29 18.71 23.56
CA LEU A 506 -17.77 18.36 22.24
C LEU A 506 -16.53 19.20 21.90
N PRO A 507 -15.59 18.70 21.06
CA PRO A 507 -14.38 19.44 20.68
C PRO A 507 -14.68 20.80 20.03
N ALA A 508 -14.01 21.84 20.51
CA ALA A 508 -14.27 23.23 20.12
C ALA A 508 -13.51 23.65 18.85
N GLY A 509 -13.98 23.18 17.70
CA GLY A 509 -13.55 23.64 16.36
C GLY A 509 -12.51 22.78 15.66
N ASP A 510 -12.49 22.87 14.33
CA ASP A 510 -11.68 22.02 13.44
C ASP A 510 -10.23 22.50 13.23
N SER A 511 -9.77 23.53 13.96
CA SER A 511 -8.43 24.07 13.75
C SER A 511 -7.35 23.11 14.28
N LYS A 512 -6.23 23.03 13.54
CA LYS A 512 -5.12 22.11 13.84
C LYS A 512 -4.53 22.30 15.25
N HIS A 513 -4.55 23.53 15.77
CA HIS A 513 -4.08 23.87 17.11
C HIS A 513 -5.04 23.36 18.19
N GLN A 514 -6.33 23.70 18.09
CA GLN A 514 -7.36 23.27 19.04
C GLN A 514 -7.51 21.75 19.10
N ILE A 515 -7.38 21.07 17.95
CA ILE A 515 -7.37 19.60 17.88
C ILE A 515 -6.16 19.02 18.62
N LEU A 516 -4.97 19.62 18.49
CA LEU A 516 -3.75 19.16 19.17
C LEU A 516 -3.85 19.39 20.69
N GLU A 517 -4.34 20.56 21.13
CA GLU A 517 -4.57 20.86 22.54
C GLU A 517 -5.59 19.92 23.17
N THR A 518 -6.75 19.73 22.51
CA THR A 518 -7.80 18.79 22.94
C THR A 518 -7.26 17.37 23.04
N ARG A 519 -6.43 16.94 22.08
CA ARG A 519 -5.77 15.63 22.11
C ARG A 519 -4.82 15.49 23.30
N VAL A 520 -3.93 16.44 23.54
CA VAL A 520 -2.95 16.37 24.64
C VAL A 520 -3.67 16.33 26.00
N LEU A 521 -4.72 17.14 26.18
CA LEU A 521 -5.55 17.10 27.38
C LEU A 521 -6.30 15.76 27.54
N ALA A 522 -6.81 15.20 26.43
CA ALA A 522 -7.48 13.90 26.41
C ALA A 522 -6.52 12.73 26.74
N ASP A 523 -5.36 12.66 26.10
CA ASP A 523 -4.37 11.59 26.34
C ASP A 523 -3.81 11.63 27.78
N TYR A 524 -3.62 12.83 28.35
CA TYR A 524 -3.12 12.99 29.72
C TYR A 524 -4.19 12.71 30.78
N GLY A 525 -5.40 13.23 30.59
CA GLY A 525 -6.48 13.20 31.58
C GLY A 525 -7.43 12.01 31.46
N PHE A 526 -7.53 11.35 30.31
CA PHE A 526 -8.55 10.32 30.02
C PHE A 526 -7.93 9.15 29.24
N PRO A 527 -7.06 8.33 29.85
CA PRO A 527 -6.11 7.48 29.12
C PRO A 527 -6.74 6.45 28.17
N PHE A 528 -7.92 5.95 28.52
CA PHE A 528 -8.67 4.98 27.72
C PHE A 528 -9.46 5.62 26.57
N LEU A 529 -9.64 6.95 26.55
CA LEU A 529 -10.53 7.64 25.60
C LEU A 529 -10.14 7.39 24.15
N ARG A 530 -8.84 7.51 23.83
CA ARG A 530 -8.29 7.27 22.49
C ARG A 530 -8.65 5.88 22.00
N TYR A 531 -8.40 4.86 22.83
CA TYR A 531 -8.74 3.46 22.52
C TYR A 531 -10.25 3.28 22.32
N ALA A 532 -11.04 3.77 23.27
CA ALA A 532 -12.50 3.64 23.27
C ALA A 532 -13.14 4.24 22.02
N VAL A 533 -12.71 5.44 21.62
CA VAL A 533 -13.19 6.08 20.38
C VAL A 533 -12.76 5.29 19.15
N GLN A 534 -11.49 4.90 19.04
CA GLN A 534 -10.96 4.29 17.81
C GLN A 534 -11.39 2.82 17.60
N ASN A 535 -11.75 2.10 18.66
CA ASN A 535 -12.00 0.65 18.61
C ASN A 535 -13.44 0.22 18.92
N ILE A 536 -14.36 1.13 19.28
CA ILE A 536 -15.77 0.78 19.52
C ILE A 536 -16.44 0.08 18.32
N LEU A 537 -16.24 0.58 17.09
CA LEU A 537 -16.80 -0.04 15.88
C LEU A 537 -16.08 -1.35 15.51
N TYR A 538 -14.79 -1.48 15.83
CA TYR A 538 -14.06 -2.73 15.65
C TYR A 538 -14.62 -3.85 16.55
N HIS A 539 -14.85 -3.53 17.84
CA HIS A 539 -15.43 -4.48 18.79
C HIS A 539 -16.91 -4.79 18.49
N ALA A 540 -17.69 -3.82 18.02
CA ALA A 540 -19.03 -4.10 17.48
C ALA A 540 -18.95 -5.09 16.30
N ASN A 541 -18.01 -4.92 15.35
CA ASN A 541 -17.89 -5.81 14.20
C ASN A 541 -17.50 -7.23 14.58
N ALA A 542 -16.54 -7.39 15.50
CA ALA A 542 -16.12 -8.71 15.96
C ALA A 542 -17.22 -9.43 16.77
N ALA A 543 -18.10 -8.70 17.45
CA ALA A 543 -19.29 -9.26 18.10
C ALA A 543 -20.35 -9.70 17.07
N GLU A 544 -20.62 -8.90 16.04
CA GLU A 544 -21.56 -9.21 14.95
C GLU A 544 -21.09 -10.43 14.13
N GLU A 545 -19.79 -10.53 13.85
CA GLU A 545 -19.20 -11.67 13.14
C GLU A 545 -19.28 -12.98 13.94
N GLY A 546 -19.31 -12.88 15.28
CA GLY A 546 -19.67 -13.96 16.21
C GLY A 546 -21.17 -14.06 16.52
N HIS A 547 -22.03 -13.50 15.66
CA HIS A 547 -23.50 -13.58 15.69
C HIS A 547 -24.21 -12.86 16.86
N ILE A 548 -23.59 -11.85 17.48
CA ILE A 548 -24.25 -10.97 18.45
C ILE A 548 -24.74 -9.69 17.76
N ASP A 549 -26.06 -9.61 17.52
CA ASP A 549 -26.77 -8.51 16.84
C ASP A 549 -26.40 -7.11 17.36
N GLN A 550 -25.87 -6.26 16.48
CA GLN A 550 -25.57 -4.85 16.75
C GLN A 550 -26.63 -3.88 16.19
N THR A 551 -27.74 -4.35 15.62
CA THR A 551 -28.83 -3.48 15.09
C THR A 551 -29.29 -2.44 16.11
N ARG A 552 -29.48 -2.87 17.37
CA ARG A 552 -29.90 -1.97 18.47
C ARG A 552 -28.85 -0.91 18.84
N PHE A 553 -27.57 -1.21 18.64
CA PHE A 553 -26.47 -0.30 18.91
C PHE A 553 -26.41 0.82 17.86
N PHE A 554 -26.63 0.52 16.57
CA PHE A 554 -26.70 1.58 15.55
C PHE A 554 -27.82 2.59 15.82
N GLY A 555 -28.98 2.14 16.33
CA GLY A 555 -30.10 3.02 16.68
C GLY A 555 -29.82 4.03 17.80
N SER A 556 -28.74 3.85 18.57
CA SER A 556 -28.31 4.76 19.65
C SER A 556 -26.89 5.33 19.46
N PHE A 557 -26.19 4.97 18.40
CA PHE A 557 -24.81 5.38 18.15
C PHE A 557 -24.74 6.85 17.68
N PRO A 558 -24.07 7.76 18.41
CA PRO A 558 -24.06 9.20 18.11
C PRO A 558 -23.04 9.56 17.02
N LEU A 559 -23.24 9.03 15.81
CA LEU A 559 -22.33 9.06 14.66
C LEU A 559 -21.58 10.40 14.48
N ALA A 560 -22.30 11.52 14.35
CA ALA A 560 -21.70 12.84 14.10
C ALA A 560 -20.79 13.34 15.23
N ASN A 561 -20.99 12.86 16.46
CA ASN A 561 -20.14 13.20 17.61
C ASN A 561 -18.98 12.22 17.73
N TRP A 562 -19.19 10.93 17.45
CA TRP A 562 -18.10 9.96 17.30
C TRP A 562 -17.08 10.42 16.24
N ILE A 563 -17.54 10.88 15.07
CA ILE A 563 -16.67 11.43 14.02
C ILE A 563 -15.79 12.57 14.56
N ARG A 564 -16.36 13.52 15.33
CA ARG A 564 -15.61 14.64 15.93
C ARG A 564 -14.50 14.15 16.86
N HIS A 565 -14.79 13.21 17.76
CA HIS A 565 -13.76 12.67 18.66
C HIS A 565 -12.74 11.79 17.90
N ASN A 566 -13.16 11.00 16.91
CA ASN A 566 -12.25 10.19 16.09
C ASN A 566 -11.27 11.07 15.29
N ASN A 567 -11.75 12.21 14.76
CA ASN A 567 -10.92 13.21 14.09
C ASN A 567 -9.85 13.84 15.02
N VAL A 568 -10.15 14.02 16.32
CA VAL A 568 -9.17 14.50 17.31
C VAL A 568 -8.00 13.51 17.44
N PHE A 569 -8.28 12.20 17.47
CA PHE A 569 -7.25 11.15 17.55
C PHE A 569 -6.66 10.73 16.19
N GLN A 570 -7.11 11.32 15.07
CA GLN A 570 -6.58 11.03 13.74
C GLN A 570 -5.35 11.89 13.42
N ASP A 571 -4.20 11.24 13.24
CA ASP A 571 -2.90 11.87 12.96
C ASP A 571 -2.79 12.46 11.55
N LYS A 572 -3.20 11.70 10.53
CA LYS A 572 -3.15 12.16 9.14
C LYS A 572 -4.45 12.89 8.81
N GLU A 573 -4.38 14.19 8.55
CA GLU A 573 -5.53 15.03 8.14
C GLU A 573 -6.31 14.42 6.96
N VAL A 574 -5.62 13.77 6.02
CA VAL A 574 -6.20 13.07 4.86
C VAL A 574 -7.06 11.84 5.21
N ARG A 575 -7.07 11.42 6.48
CA ARG A 575 -7.87 10.30 7.02
C ARG A 575 -8.94 10.78 8.03
N ARG A 576 -9.20 12.08 8.09
CA ARG A 576 -10.32 12.66 8.87
C ARG A 576 -11.57 12.65 8.01
N HIS A 577 -12.70 12.38 8.64
CA HIS A 577 -14.02 12.31 8.00
C HIS A 577 -14.78 13.61 8.20
N THR A 578 -15.62 14.03 7.26
CA THR A 578 -16.55 15.13 7.52
C THR A 578 -17.66 14.66 8.47
N THR A 579 -18.31 15.57 9.20
CA THR A 579 -19.48 15.21 10.01
C THR A 579 -20.71 14.80 9.18
N GLY A 580 -20.61 14.79 7.85
CA GLY A 580 -21.61 14.28 6.92
C GLY A 580 -21.36 12.84 6.44
N ALA A 581 -20.23 12.22 6.79
CA ALA A 581 -19.91 10.84 6.44
C ALA A 581 -21.00 9.87 6.94
N SER A 582 -21.47 8.98 6.07
CA SER A 582 -22.43 7.95 6.46
C SER A 582 -21.75 6.86 7.31
N LEU A 583 -22.55 6.20 8.15
CA LEU A 583 -22.07 5.00 8.84
C LEU A 583 -21.63 3.93 7.83
N LEU A 584 -22.37 3.76 6.73
CA LEU A 584 -22.04 2.80 5.67
C LEU A 584 -20.67 3.06 5.03
N TYR A 585 -20.33 4.33 4.75
CA TYR A 585 -19.01 4.72 4.23
C TYR A 585 -17.90 4.36 5.22
N LEU A 586 -18.07 4.69 6.50
CA LEU A 586 -17.08 4.41 7.54
C LEU A 586 -16.86 2.91 7.71
N LEU A 587 -17.93 2.11 7.78
CA LEU A 587 -17.83 0.66 7.88
C LEU A 587 -17.12 0.06 6.66
N ALA A 588 -17.32 0.62 5.47
CA ALA A 588 -16.62 0.22 4.25
C ALA A 588 -15.12 0.58 4.27
N GLU A 589 -14.73 1.81 4.65
CA GLU A 589 -13.32 2.21 4.77
C GLU A 589 -12.57 1.41 5.86
N TYR A 590 -13.24 1.12 6.97
CA TYR A 590 -12.66 0.32 8.07
C TYR A 590 -12.72 -1.20 7.84
N ASN A 591 -13.30 -1.68 6.73
CA ASN A 591 -13.45 -3.10 6.39
C ASN A 591 -14.31 -3.90 7.41
N PHE A 592 -15.32 -3.26 8.01
CA PHE A 592 -16.22 -3.87 9.00
C PHE A 592 -17.40 -4.58 8.33
N GLY A 593 -17.10 -5.72 7.71
CA GLY A 593 -18.04 -6.51 6.92
C GLY A 593 -19.25 -7.01 7.70
N GLY A 594 -19.09 -7.49 8.94
CA GLY A 594 -20.21 -7.84 9.82
C GLY A 594 -21.22 -6.71 9.98
N LEU A 595 -20.75 -5.53 10.37
CA LEU A 595 -21.62 -4.36 10.59
C LEU A 595 -22.30 -3.84 9.31
N ILE A 596 -21.66 -3.98 8.14
CA ILE A 596 -22.30 -3.68 6.86
C ILE A 596 -23.51 -4.60 6.65
N GLU A 597 -23.45 -5.84 7.14
CA GLU A 597 -24.54 -6.80 7.01
C GLU A 597 -25.67 -6.54 8.01
N SER A 598 -25.42 -6.06 9.23
CA SER A 598 -26.50 -5.62 10.14
C SER A 598 -27.01 -4.18 9.89
N HIS A 599 -26.36 -3.39 9.02
CA HIS A 599 -26.76 -2.00 8.76
C HIS A 599 -28.11 -1.86 8.02
N GLN A 600 -29.16 -1.46 8.75
CA GLN A 600 -30.54 -1.31 8.26
C GLN A 600 -30.88 0.08 7.66
N GLY A 601 -29.93 1.02 7.55
CA GLY A 601 -30.20 2.31 6.91
C GLY A 601 -30.52 2.17 5.41
N SER A 602 -31.22 3.14 4.81
CA SER A 602 -31.61 3.12 3.37
C SER A 602 -30.57 3.68 2.39
N GLN A 603 -29.36 3.98 2.87
CA GLN A 603 -28.27 4.54 2.06
C GLN A 603 -27.74 3.54 1.04
N SER A 604 -27.53 3.97 -0.21
CA SER A 604 -26.91 3.13 -1.24
C SER A 604 -25.41 3.00 -1.00
N CYS A 605 -24.84 1.83 -1.27
CA CYS A 605 -23.38 1.69 -1.33
C CYS A 605 -22.76 2.50 -2.49
N PHE A 606 -23.58 2.98 -3.44
CA PHE A 606 -23.17 3.85 -4.54
C PHE A 606 -23.42 5.35 -4.29
N ASP A 607 -24.04 5.76 -3.17
CA ASP A 607 -24.30 7.19 -2.93
C ASP A 607 -22.99 7.98 -2.77
N ILE A 608 -22.95 9.17 -3.38
CA ILE A 608 -21.76 10.02 -3.42
C ILE A 608 -21.76 10.98 -2.22
N GLU A 609 -20.72 10.87 -1.41
CA GLU A 609 -20.48 11.62 -0.17
C GLU A 609 -19.28 12.58 -0.33
N GLY A 610 -19.14 13.53 0.62
CA GLY A 610 -18.02 14.49 0.66
C GLY A 610 -16.67 13.90 1.11
N GLU A 611 -16.54 12.58 1.07
CA GLU A 611 -15.46 11.82 1.71
C GLU A 611 -14.36 11.38 0.74
N ARG A 612 -13.22 10.96 1.28
CA ARG A 612 -11.99 10.68 0.52
C ARG A 612 -12.19 9.75 -0.68
N TYR A 613 -12.91 8.65 -0.51
CA TYR A 613 -13.16 7.67 -1.58
C TYR A 613 -14.51 7.89 -2.29
N GLY A 614 -15.25 8.94 -1.95
CA GLY A 614 -16.45 9.39 -2.67
C GLY A 614 -17.71 8.56 -2.46
N ALA A 615 -17.63 7.23 -2.38
CA ALA A 615 -18.79 6.36 -2.15
C ALA A 615 -18.38 5.14 -1.30
N PRO A 616 -19.30 4.55 -0.50
CA PRO A 616 -19.00 3.35 0.30
C PRO A 616 -18.41 2.20 -0.52
N ILE A 617 -18.89 1.96 -1.74
CA ILE A 617 -18.38 0.90 -2.62
C ILE A 617 -16.90 1.13 -3.00
N LEU A 618 -16.53 2.36 -3.34
CA LEU A 618 -15.15 2.75 -3.64
C LEU A 618 -14.26 2.71 -2.39
N ALA A 619 -14.82 3.03 -1.21
CA ALA A 619 -14.11 2.89 0.06
C ALA A 619 -13.75 1.43 0.35
N ALA A 620 -14.70 0.50 0.20
CA ALA A 620 -14.43 -0.94 0.33
C ALA A 620 -13.43 -1.44 -0.74
N MET A 621 -13.60 -1.04 -2.00
CA MET A 621 -12.66 -1.39 -3.09
C MET A 621 -11.23 -0.92 -2.77
N ALA A 622 -11.06 0.30 -2.22
CA ALA A 622 -9.78 0.85 -1.80
C ALA A 622 -9.12 0.14 -0.60
N THR A 623 -9.84 -0.74 0.12
CA THR A 623 -9.24 -1.65 1.11
C THR A 623 -8.66 -2.92 0.49
N GLY A 624 -9.03 -3.25 -0.76
CA GLY A 624 -8.73 -4.53 -1.41
C GLY A 624 -9.66 -5.69 -1.01
N SER A 625 -10.59 -5.50 -0.06
CA SER A 625 -11.43 -6.55 0.51
C SER A 625 -12.66 -6.89 -0.35
N ARG A 626 -12.52 -7.89 -1.22
CA ARG A 626 -13.64 -8.47 -1.98
C ARG A 626 -14.80 -8.98 -1.09
N PRO A 627 -14.58 -9.61 0.08
CA PRO A 627 -15.67 -9.98 0.98
C PRO A 627 -16.53 -8.79 1.42
N THR A 628 -15.91 -7.63 1.70
CA THR A 628 -16.61 -6.41 2.13
C THR A 628 -17.33 -5.72 0.98
N VAL A 629 -16.73 -5.72 -0.22
CA VAL A 629 -17.43 -5.30 -1.45
C VAL A 629 -18.67 -6.17 -1.69
N TRP A 630 -18.54 -7.49 -1.58
CA TRP A 630 -19.68 -8.41 -1.71
C TRP A 630 -20.77 -8.17 -0.67
N LYS A 631 -20.42 -7.94 0.61
CA LYS A 631 -21.41 -7.61 1.65
C LYS A 631 -22.13 -6.28 1.40
N LEU A 632 -21.48 -5.27 0.80
CA LEU A 632 -22.17 -4.05 0.34
C LEU A 632 -23.16 -4.36 -0.79
N LEU A 633 -22.76 -5.11 -1.81
CA LEU A 633 -23.64 -5.49 -2.92
C LEU A 633 -24.84 -6.33 -2.43
N LYS A 634 -24.60 -7.33 -1.56
CA LYS A 634 -25.63 -8.17 -0.93
C LYS A 634 -26.59 -7.36 -0.03
N ARG A 635 -26.13 -6.25 0.55
CA ARG A 635 -27.02 -5.33 1.27
C ARG A 635 -27.89 -4.53 0.31
N GLU A 636 -27.34 -4.10 -0.82
CA GLU A 636 -28.09 -3.34 -1.84
C GLU A 636 -29.23 -4.16 -2.49
N THR A 637 -29.15 -5.51 -2.50
CA THR A 637 -30.24 -6.37 -3.04
C THR A 637 -31.42 -6.57 -2.08
N ARG A 638 -31.42 -5.99 -0.87
CA ARG A 638 -32.43 -6.31 0.18
C ARG A 638 -33.83 -5.82 -0.12
N ASP A 639 -33.94 -4.57 -0.57
CA ASP A 639 -35.21 -3.94 -0.89
C ASP A 639 -35.65 -4.23 -2.34
N GLU A 640 -34.85 -5.01 -3.07
CA GLU A 640 -35.03 -5.36 -4.48
C GLU A 640 -35.75 -6.71 -4.64
N PRO A 641 -36.72 -6.81 -5.57
CA PRO A 641 -37.45 -8.05 -5.80
C PRO A 641 -36.50 -9.17 -6.24
N ALA A 642 -36.78 -10.42 -5.87
CA ALA A 642 -35.94 -11.58 -6.20
C ALA A 642 -35.74 -11.85 -7.71
N THR A 643 -36.50 -11.16 -8.57
CA THR A 643 -36.35 -11.14 -10.04
C THR A 643 -35.40 -10.06 -10.56
N SER A 644 -34.87 -9.19 -9.69
CA SER A 644 -33.94 -8.12 -10.06
C SER A 644 -32.58 -8.67 -10.48
N ARG A 645 -31.98 -8.09 -11.53
CA ARG A 645 -30.64 -8.44 -12.04
C ARG A 645 -29.56 -8.30 -10.96
N LEU A 646 -29.80 -7.45 -9.94
CA LEU A 646 -28.88 -7.25 -8.82
C LEU A 646 -28.67 -8.54 -8.01
N HIS A 647 -29.68 -9.41 -7.89
CA HIS A 647 -29.53 -10.72 -7.24
C HIS A 647 -28.68 -11.70 -8.05
N SER A 648 -28.70 -11.67 -9.40
CA SER A 648 -27.81 -12.52 -10.20
C SER A 648 -26.36 -12.03 -10.10
N LEU A 649 -26.14 -10.73 -10.29
CA LEU A 649 -24.82 -10.10 -10.19
C LEU A 649 -24.17 -10.30 -8.81
N CYS A 650 -24.96 -10.33 -7.73
CA CYS A 650 -24.45 -10.63 -6.38
C CYS A 650 -23.96 -12.08 -6.21
N ASN A 651 -24.51 -13.02 -7.00
CA ASN A 651 -24.09 -14.43 -7.01
C ASN A 651 -22.95 -14.69 -8.02
N GLU A 652 -22.84 -13.86 -9.06
CA GLU A 652 -21.75 -13.88 -10.05
C GLU A 652 -20.44 -13.27 -9.50
N TYR A 653 -20.49 -12.53 -8.39
CA TYR A 653 -19.32 -11.90 -7.77
C TYR A 653 -18.44 -12.91 -7.02
N ASP A 654 -17.39 -13.39 -7.69
CA ASP A 654 -16.33 -14.20 -7.08
C ASP A 654 -15.61 -13.43 -5.96
N VAL A 655 -15.75 -13.90 -4.72
CA VAL A 655 -15.15 -13.31 -3.51
C VAL A 655 -13.67 -13.67 -3.36
N GLU A 656 -13.25 -14.84 -3.84
CA GLU A 656 -11.90 -15.40 -3.66
C GLU A 656 -10.91 -14.97 -4.77
N LYS A 657 -11.41 -14.32 -5.83
CA LYS A 657 -10.64 -13.81 -6.97
C LYS A 657 -9.46 -12.94 -6.54
N LYS A 658 -8.26 -13.54 -6.44
CA LYS A 658 -7.01 -12.80 -6.13
C LYS A 658 -6.76 -11.70 -7.15
N ARG A 659 -6.54 -10.49 -6.63
CA ARG A 659 -6.47 -9.25 -7.40
C ARG A 659 -5.02 -8.86 -7.69
N LYS A 660 -4.71 -8.53 -8.95
CA LYS A 660 -3.36 -8.09 -9.38
C LYS A 660 -3.16 -6.57 -9.34
N HIS A 661 -4.18 -5.82 -9.77
CA HIS A 661 -4.18 -4.36 -9.84
C HIS A 661 -5.52 -3.80 -9.35
N GLY A 662 -5.53 -2.58 -8.83
CA GLY A 662 -6.74 -1.89 -8.37
C GLY A 662 -6.45 -0.63 -7.55
N ILE A 663 -7.50 0.14 -7.26
CA ILE A 663 -7.43 1.28 -6.35
C ILE A 663 -7.02 0.81 -4.96
N GLY A 664 -5.94 1.39 -4.44
CA GLY A 664 -5.46 1.14 -3.08
C GLY A 664 -5.78 2.30 -2.14
N ARG A 665 -5.32 2.20 -0.88
CA ARG A 665 -5.45 3.24 0.16
C ARG A 665 -4.72 4.56 -0.14
N SER A 666 -4.15 4.74 -1.33
CA SER A 666 -3.65 6.00 -1.90
C SER A 666 -4.74 6.78 -2.66
N PHE A 667 -5.76 6.10 -3.20
CA PHE A 667 -6.83 6.65 -4.02
C PHE A 667 -7.53 7.86 -3.38
N ARG A 668 -8.06 8.73 -4.24
CA ARG A 668 -8.91 9.87 -3.91
C ARG A 668 -9.97 9.98 -4.99
N PHE A 669 -11.24 10.07 -4.60
CA PHE A 669 -12.33 10.19 -5.56
C PHE A 669 -12.29 11.55 -6.27
N ASN A 670 -12.24 11.50 -7.59
CA ASN A 670 -12.41 12.69 -8.41
C ASN A 670 -13.91 12.88 -8.72
N THR A 671 -14.56 13.76 -7.97
CA THR A 671 -15.98 14.13 -8.14
C THR A 671 -16.31 14.54 -9.58
N THR A 672 -15.34 15.11 -10.30
CA THR A 672 -15.52 15.56 -11.68
C THR A 672 -15.52 14.42 -12.70
N TRP A 673 -14.99 13.24 -12.35
CA TRP A 673 -14.95 12.05 -13.22
C TRP A 673 -16.19 11.16 -13.06
N GLY A 674 -16.89 11.24 -11.93
CA GLY A 674 -18.11 10.47 -11.65
C GLY A 674 -17.84 9.02 -11.22
N LEU A 675 -18.80 8.42 -10.52
CA LEU A 675 -18.63 7.12 -9.84
C LEU A 675 -18.23 5.99 -10.79
N LEU A 676 -19.00 5.77 -11.87
CA LEU A 676 -18.75 4.64 -12.77
C LEU A 676 -17.40 4.75 -13.51
N CYS A 677 -16.90 5.95 -13.78
CA CYS A 677 -15.56 6.15 -14.36
C CYS A 677 -14.46 5.60 -13.43
N ASN A 678 -14.57 5.88 -12.13
CA ASN A 678 -13.61 5.38 -11.13
C ASN A 678 -13.75 3.86 -10.92
N ILE A 679 -14.96 3.29 -11.03
CA ILE A 679 -15.17 1.82 -10.99
C ILE A 679 -14.58 1.15 -12.24
N LEU A 680 -14.68 1.77 -13.43
CA LEU A 680 -14.13 1.22 -14.68
C LEU A 680 -12.60 1.31 -14.75
N GLN A 681 -11.97 2.27 -14.07
CA GLN A 681 -10.51 2.28 -13.85
C GLN A 681 -10.05 1.15 -12.90
N ASP A 682 -11.00 0.48 -12.23
CA ASP A 682 -10.75 -0.63 -11.32
C ASP A 682 -10.92 -2.01 -11.99
N ASP A 683 -11.42 -2.06 -13.25
CA ASP A 683 -11.76 -3.29 -13.99
C ASP A 683 -12.72 -4.28 -13.26
N ASP A 684 -13.38 -3.89 -12.16
CA ASP A 684 -14.41 -4.73 -11.53
C ASP A 684 -15.76 -4.55 -12.25
N LEU A 685 -15.87 -5.23 -13.40
CA LEU A 685 -17.02 -5.18 -14.29
C LEU A 685 -18.32 -5.70 -13.65
N ILE A 686 -18.24 -6.49 -12.58
CA ILE A 686 -19.44 -6.91 -11.81
C ILE A 686 -19.93 -5.74 -10.96
N VAL A 687 -19.04 -5.03 -10.25
CA VAL A 687 -19.42 -3.78 -9.54
C VAL A 687 -19.94 -2.73 -10.53
N ALA A 688 -19.34 -2.61 -11.72
CA ALA A 688 -19.84 -1.72 -12.77
C ALA A 688 -21.24 -2.13 -13.28
N SER A 689 -21.48 -3.43 -13.51
CA SER A 689 -22.80 -3.98 -13.87
C SER A 689 -23.85 -3.64 -12.82
N PHE A 690 -23.47 -3.80 -11.55
CA PHE A 690 -24.34 -3.59 -10.39
C PHE A 690 -24.69 -2.11 -10.21
N ALA A 691 -23.70 -1.22 -10.39
CA ALA A 691 -23.89 0.23 -10.40
C ALA A 691 -24.88 0.66 -11.49
N ILE A 692 -24.73 0.16 -12.72
CA ILE A 692 -25.65 0.49 -13.83
C ILE A 692 -27.06 -0.03 -13.54
N ALA A 693 -27.19 -1.28 -13.07
CA ALA A 693 -28.48 -1.91 -12.80
C ALA A 693 -29.25 -1.22 -11.66
N SER A 694 -28.58 -0.66 -10.64
CA SER A 694 -29.24 0.13 -9.59
C SER A 694 -29.82 1.47 -10.06
N SER A 695 -29.61 1.83 -11.34
CA SER A 695 -30.32 2.89 -12.06
C SER A 695 -30.26 4.29 -11.43
N LYS A 696 -29.23 4.56 -10.62
CA LYS A 696 -29.00 5.85 -9.97
C LYS A 696 -28.50 6.89 -10.99
N ALA A 697 -28.79 8.16 -10.77
CA ALA A 697 -28.43 9.24 -11.70
C ALA A 697 -26.91 9.34 -11.99
N TYR A 698 -26.07 8.96 -11.01
CA TYR A 698 -24.61 9.01 -11.08
C TYR A 698 -23.96 7.71 -11.59
N THR A 699 -24.73 6.67 -11.94
CA THR A 699 -24.22 5.38 -12.47
C THR A 699 -24.50 5.16 -13.96
N SER A 700 -24.93 6.21 -14.69
CA SER A 700 -25.13 6.16 -16.14
C SER A 700 -23.85 5.76 -16.88
N ILE A 701 -23.94 4.72 -17.73
CA ILE A 701 -22.80 4.25 -18.52
C ILE A 701 -22.36 5.25 -19.60
N ASN A 702 -23.26 6.10 -20.11
CA ASN A 702 -22.95 7.08 -21.15
C ASN A 702 -22.44 8.41 -20.56
N PHE A 703 -21.52 8.33 -19.59
CA PHE A 703 -20.89 9.49 -18.96
C PHE A 703 -19.87 10.20 -19.87
N ARG A 704 -19.46 11.41 -19.47
CA ARG A 704 -18.29 12.12 -20.00
C ARG A 704 -17.48 12.73 -18.87
N THR A 705 -16.16 12.62 -18.94
CA THR A 705 -15.25 13.34 -18.02
C THR A 705 -15.23 14.85 -18.36
N PRO A 706 -14.61 15.72 -17.54
CA PRO A 706 -14.48 17.16 -17.86
C PRO A 706 -13.58 17.40 -19.08
N ARG A 707 -12.63 16.49 -19.32
CA ARG A 707 -11.82 16.40 -20.54
C ARG A 707 -12.59 15.80 -21.73
N GLY A 708 -13.89 15.57 -21.56
CA GLY A 708 -14.82 15.08 -22.58
C GLY A 708 -14.62 13.62 -22.99
N GLU A 709 -13.83 12.87 -22.22
CA GLU A 709 -13.53 11.47 -22.49
C GLU A 709 -14.81 10.64 -22.35
N THR A 710 -15.04 9.76 -23.33
CA THR A 710 -16.11 8.76 -23.33
C THR A 710 -15.64 7.50 -22.58
N PRO A 711 -16.55 6.59 -22.19
CA PRO A 711 -16.19 5.35 -21.49
C PRO A 711 -15.16 4.53 -22.26
N PHE A 712 -15.30 4.48 -23.60
CA PHE A 712 -14.31 3.88 -24.50
C PHE A 712 -12.92 4.52 -24.35
N SER A 713 -12.81 5.85 -24.37
CA SER A 713 -11.51 6.51 -24.23
C SER A 713 -10.91 6.43 -22.82
N VAL A 714 -11.73 6.23 -21.78
CA VAL A 714 -11.23 5.90 -20.43
C VAL A 714 -10.67 4.49 -20.40
N ALA A 715 -11.44 3.50 -20.91
CA ALA A 715 -10.98 2.11 -21.01
C ALA A 715 -9.70 1.97 -21.86
N ILE A 716 -9.60 2.70 -22.99
CA ILE A 716 -8.43 2.65 -23.88
C ILE A 716 -7.17 3.29 -23.26
N GLN A 717 -7.31 4.16 -22.25
CA GLN A 717 -6.18 4.80 -21.57
C GLN A 717 -5.80 4.11 -20.24
N HIS A 718 -6.73 3.41 -19.59
CA HIS A 718 -6.56 3.03 -18.16
C HIS A 718 -6.94 1.58 -17.81
N SER A 719 -7.65 0.83 -18.65
CA SER A 719 -8.06 -0.54 -18.32
C SER A 719 -6.90 -1.54 -18.47
N HIS A 720 -6.71 -2.42 -17.49
CA HIS A 720 -5.74 -3.51 -17.54
C HIS A 720 -6.27 -4.72 -18.33
N ASP A 721 -7.57 -5.04 -18.20
CA ASP A 721 -8.28 -5.98 -19.11
C ASP A 721 -9.18 -5.22 -20.08
N ILE A 722 -8.52 -4.49 -20.98
CA ILE A 722 -9.16 -3.68 -22.01
C ILE A 722 -10.12 -4.48 -22.91
N SER A 723 -9.89 -5.78 -23.13
CA SER A 723 -10.76 -6.60 -23.98
C SER A 723 -12.08 -6.90 -23.29
N ALA A 724 -12.04 -7.29 -22.01
CA ALA A 724 -13.25 -7.50 -21.22
C ALA A 724 -14.03 -6.19 -21.03
N THR A 725 -13.33 -5.11 -20.69
CA THR A 725 -13.95 -3.79 -20.48
C THR A 725 -14.60 -3.24 -21.74
N LEU A 726 -13.95 -3.34 -22.91
CA LEU A 726 -14.56 -2.89 -24.17
C LEU A 726 -15.76 -3.75 -24.60
N GLY A 727 -15.76 -5.06 -24.31
CA GLY A 727 -16.93 -5.93 -24.51
C GLY A 727 -18.12 -5.48 -23.64
N PHE A 728 -17.87 -5.33 -22.34
CA PHE A 728 -18.85 -4.85 -21.36
C PHE A 728 -19.48 -3.50 -21.74
N LEU A 729 -18.69 -2.55 -22.25
CA LEU A 729 -19.22 -1.25 -22.72
C LEU A 729 -20.16 -1.40 -23.94
N ILE A 730 -19.86 -2.30 -24.87
CA ILE A 730 -20.72 -2.57 -26.05
C ILE A 730 -22.01 -3.26 -25.61
N GLU A 731 -21.92 -4.29 -24.76
CA GLU A 731 -23.07 -5.07 -24.25
C GLU A 731 -24.06 -4.20 -23.47
N ASN A 732 -23.57 -3.19 -22.74
CA ASN A 732 -24.40 -2.22 -22.01
C ASN A 732 -24.71 -0.95 -22.84
N GLY A 733 -24.53 -1.00 -24.17
CA GLY A 733 -25.10 -0.04 -25.10
C GLY A 733 -24.33 1.26 -25.31
N VAL A 734 -23.03 1.33 -24.96
CA VAL A 734 -22.20 2.49 -25.32
C VAL A 734 -21.92 2.46 -26.83
N TYR A 735 -22.27 3.55 -27.53
CA TYR A 735 -22.12 3.62 -28.97
C TYR A 735 -20.64 3.62 -29.41
N ILE A 736 -20.26 2.67 -30.27
CA ILE A 736 -18.84 2.42 -30.64
C ILE A 736 -18.15 3.60 -31.36
N GLU A 737 -18.91 4.52 -31.98
CA GLU A 737 -18.37 5.75 -32.58
C GLU A 737 -18.45 6.98 -31.66
N SER A 738 -18.60 6.77 -30.34
CA SER A 738 -18.69 7.85 -29.35
C SER A 738 -17.40 8.68 -29.30
N ARG A 739 -17.43 9.83 -29.96
CA ARG A 739 -16.30 10.77 -30.02
C ARG A 739 -16.02 11.47 -28.69
N ASP A 740 -14.74 11.65 -28.37
CA ASP A 740 -14.28 12.50 -27.26
C ASP A 740 -14.36 14.02 -27.57
N GLN A 741 -13.91 14.88 -26.64
CA GLN A 741 -13.84 16.34 -26.86
C GLN A 741 -12.94 16.72 -28.05
N LEU A 742 -11.91 15.91 -28.35
CA LEU A 742 -11.03 16.06 -29.51
C LEU A 742 -11.62 15.45 -30.79
N LYS A 743 -12.92 15.13 -30.82
CA LYS A 743 -13.64 14.53 -31.94
C LYS A 743 -13.06 13.18 -32.41
N ARG A 744 -12.20 12.52 -31.62
CA ARG A 744 -11.61 11.21 -31.92
C ARG A 744 -12.62 10.11 -31.59
N THR A 745 -12.82 9.17 -32.50
CA THR A 745 -13.51 7.91 -32.21
C THR A 745 -12.59 6.98 -31.41
N PRO A 746 -13.12 5.95 -30.75
CA PRO A 746 -12.31 4.92 -30.09
C PRO A 746 -11.29 4.27 -31.03
N LEU A 747 -11.66 4.08 -32.31
CA LEU A 747 -10.77 3.53 -33.34
C LEU A 747 -9.64 4.52 -33.72
N CYS A 748 -9.91 5.82 -33.83
CA CYS A 748 -8.86 6.83 -34.01
C CYS A 748 -7.88 6.89 -32.83
N LEU A 749 -8.38 6.74 -31.60
CA LEU A 749 -7.54 6.73 -30.38
C LEU A 749 -6.65 5.47 -30.31
N ALA A 750 -7.22 4.29 -30.53
CA ALA A 750 -6.47 3.03 -30.56
C ALA A 750 -5.41 3.01 -31.68
N ALA A 751 -5.77 3.52 -32.85
CA ALA A 751 -4.87 3.67 -33.99
C ALA A 751 -3.70 4.64 -33.69
N ALA A 752 -3.98 5.80 -33.10
CA ALA A 752 -2.96 6.78 -32.70
C ALA A 752 -1.97 6.21 -31.66
N ASN A 753 -2.47 5.39 -30.73
CA ASN A 753 -1.68 4.77 -29.67
C ASN A 753 -0.97 3.47 -30.12
N GLY A 754 -1.12 3.04 -31.38
CA GLY A 754 -0.51 1.79 -31.88
C GLY A 754 -1.07 0.51 -31.26
N ASN A 755 -2.25 0.55 -30.62
CA ASN A 755 -2.81 -0.59 -29.90
C ASN A 755 -3.53 -1.57 -30.86
N THR A 756 -2.74 -2.44 -31.48
CA THR A 756 -3.15 -3.48 -32.43
C THR A 756 -4.32 -4.33 -31.94
N ALA A 757 -4.31 -4.76 -30.67
CA ALA A 757 -5.35 -5.60 -30.09
C ALA A 757 -6.71 -4.88 -30.03
N VAL A 758 -6.72 -3.60 -29.63
CA VAL A 758 -7.93 -2.78 -29.60
C VAL A 758 -8.42 -2.43 -31.01
N VAL A 759 -7.52 -2.15 -31.95
CA VAL A 759 -7.88 -1.93 -33.36
C VAL A 759 -8.59 -3.18 -33.92
N ALA A 760 -8.03 -4.37 -33.71
CA ALA A 760 -8.67 -5.63 -34.10
C ALA A 760 -10.04 -5.83 -33.43
N PHE A 761 -10.13 -5.57 -32.12
CA PHE A 761 -11.38 -5.70 -31.36
C PHE A 761 -12.48 -4.76 -31.87
N LEU A 762 -12.17 -3.48 -32.07
CA LEU A 762 -13.13 -2.47 -32.53
C LEU A 762 -13.60 -2.76 -33.96
N LEU A 763 -12.69 -3.11 -34.87
CA LEU A 763 -13.06 -3.49 -36.25
C LEU A 763 -13.96 -4.74 -36.27
N LYS A 764 -13.63 -5.77 -35.48
CA LYS A 764 -14.45 -6.99 -35.34
C LYS A 764 -15.87 -6.69 -34.83
N ASN A 765 -16.02 -5.68 -33.98
CA ASN A 765 -17.30 -5.22 -33.44
C ASN A 765 -17.97 -4.10 -34.29
N GLY A 766 -17.53 -3.92 -35.54
CA GLY A 766 -18.21 -3.05 -36.52
C GLY A 766 -17.85 -1.56 -36.44
N ALA A 767 -16.75 -1.18 -35.81
CA ALA A 767 -16.24 0.19 -35.89
C ALA A 767 -15.91 0.57 -37.34
N ASN A 768 -16.36 1.75 -37.77
CA ASN A 768 -16.23 2.21 -39.14
C ASN A 768 -14.82 2.73 -39.40
N VAL A 769 -14.04 1.93 -40.13
CA VAL A 769 -12.65 2.20 -40.50
C VAL A 769 -12.42 3.53 -41.27
N GLN A 770 -13.45 4.06 -41.92
CA GLN A 770 -13.43 5.33 -42.66
C GLN A 770 -13.97 6.51 -41.85
N LYS A 771 -14.38 6.30 -40.58
CA LYS A 771 -15.00 7.36 -39.77
C LYS A 771 -13.97 8.44 -39.43
N THR A 772 -14.10 9.58 -40.09
CA THR A 772 -13.26 10.75 -39.85
C THR A 772 -13.35 11.24 -38.40
N CYS A 773 -12.30 11.89 -37.92
CA CYS A 773 -12.16 12.37 -36.55
C CYS A 773 -11.97 13.90 -36.56
N MET A 774 -10.98 14.47 -35.87
CA MET A 774 -10.69 15.90 -36.02
C MET A 774 -10.10 16.20 -37.40
N HIS A 775 -10.47 17.34 -37.99
CA HIS A 775 -9.96 17.82 -39.28
C HIS A 775 -10.04 16.81 -40.45
N GLY A 776 -11.10 16.00 -40.51
CA GLY A 776 -11.25 14.99 -41.58
C GLY A 776 -10.36 13.75 -41.45
N LYS A 777 -9.37 13.72 -40.54
CA LYS A 777 -8.40 12.62 -40.43
C LYS A 777 -9.08 11.28 -40.12
N THR A 778 -8.69 10.22 -40.85
CA THR A 778 -9.18 8.85 -40.64
C THR A 778 -8.35 8.10 -39.58
N PRO A 779 -8.81 6.96 -39.04
CA PRO A 779 -7.99 6.09 -38.21
C PRO A 779 -6.64 5.71 -38.84
N LEU A 780 -6.59 5.45 -40.16
CA LEU A 780 -5.34 5.19 -40.87
C LEU A 780 -4.40 6.41 -40.88
N THR A 781 -4.96 7.61 -41.00
CA THR A 781 -4.24 8.90 -40.89
C THR A 781 -3.61 9.08 -39.50
N TYR A 782 -4.27 8.59 -38.43
CA TYR A 782 -3.72 8.59 -37.07
C TYR A 782 -2.65 7.49 -36.85
N ALA A 783 -2.88 6.27 -37.34
CA ALA A 783 -1.91 5.18 -37.27
C ALA A 783 -0.60 5.53 -38.00
N ALA A 784 -0.70 6.14 -39.19
CA ALA A 784 0.45 6.62 -39.95
C ALA A 784 1.32 7.61 -39.16
N ARG A 785 0.70 8.55 -38.44
CA ARG A 785 1.42 9.57 -37.66
C ARG A 785 2.10 9.01 -36.41
N GLY A 786 1.40 8.21 -35.61
CA GLY A 786 1.85 7.83 -34.26
C GLY A 786 1.73 6.34 -33.88
N GLY A 787 0.93 5.57 -34.61
CA GLY A 787 0.74 4.14 -34.37
C GLY A 787 1.85 3.27 -34.94
N SER A 788 1.63 1.95 -34.87
CA SER A 788 2.51 0.91 -35.43
C SER A 788 2.16 0.59 -36.89
N GLU A 789 3.12 0.02 -37.62
CA GLU A 789 2.88 -0.56 -38.96
C GLU A 789 1.76 -1.61 -38.93
N GLU A 790 1.72 -2.47 -37.91
CA GLU A 790 0.71 -3.52 -37.77
C GLU A 790 -0.71 -2.96 -37.56
N CYS A 791 -0.86 -1.84 -36.84
CA CYS A 791 -2.14 -1.11 -36.79
C CYS A 791 -2.57 -0.65 -38.19
N MET A 792 -1.64 -0.19 -39.02
CA MET A 792 -1.94 0.21 -40.41
C MET A 792 -2.32 -0.99 -41.27
N ARG A 793 -1.63 -2.13 -41.12
CA ARG A 793 -1.98 -3.40 -41.80
C ARG A 793 -3.39 -3.85 -41.44
N LEU A 794 -3.74 -3.86 -40.16
CA LEU A 794 -5.10 -4.18 -39.71
C LEU A 794 -6.15 -3.22 -40.30
N LEU A 795 -5.92 -1.91 -40.24
CA LEU A 795 -6.85 -0.92 -40.77
C LEU A 795 -7.04 -1.06 -42.29
N ILE A 796 -5.95 -1.25 -43.06
CA ILE A 796 -6.02 -1.49 -44.51
C ILE A 796 -6.78 -2.80 -44.81
N SER A 797 -6.50 -3.88 -44.08
CA SER A 797 -7.22 -5.16 -44.25
C SER A 797 -8.71 -5.07 -43.86
N GLY A 798 -9.04 -4.19 -42.91
CA GLY A 798 -10.42 -3.82 -42.56
C GLY A 798 -11.09 -2.85 -43.54
N GLY A 799 -10.43 -2.48 -44.64
CA GLY A 799 -10.99 -1.65 -45.70
C GLY A 799 -10.71 -0.15 -45.59
N ALA A 800 -9.68 0.29 -44.84
CA ALA A 800 -9.23 1.68 -44.85
C ALA A 800 -8.74 2.11 -46.24
N SER A 801 -9.05 3.35 -46.65
CA SER A 801 -8.59 3.88 -47.94
C SER A 801 -7.27 4.63 -47.76
N VAL A 802 -6.20 4.14 -48.41
CA VAL A 802 -4.90 4.84 -48.47
C VAL A 802 -4.99 6.19 -49.20
N ALA A 803 -6.02 6.38 -50.03
CA ALA A 803 -6.31 7.59 -50.79
C ALA A 803 -7.30 8.55 -50.08
N ALA A 804 -7.80 8.21 -48.89
CA ALA A 804 -8.64 9.13 -48.12
C ALA A 804 -7.84 10.36 -47.66
N THR A 805 -8.39 11.54 -47.91
CA THR A 805 -7.79 12.82 -47.53
C THR A 805 -8.45 13.44 -46.30
N ASP A 806 -7.65 14.13 -45.50
CA ASP A 806 -8.14 15.01 -44.45
C ASP A 806 -8.53 16.42 -44.99
N ASP A 807 -8.95 17.33 -44.11
CA ASP A 807 -9.46 18.66 -44.50
C ASP A 807 -8.40 19.55 -45.21
N TRP A 808 -7.11 19.19 -45.15
CA TRP A 808 -6.02 19.84 -45.87
C TRP A 808 -5.67 19.15 -47.20
N GLY A 809 -6.37 18.09 -47.57
CA GLY A 809 -6.08 17.29 -48.78
C GLY A 809 -5.01 16.21 -48.56
N GLN A 810 -4.52 16.04 -47.33
CA GLN A 810 -3.41 15.14 -47.00
C GLN A 810 -3.91 13.70 -46.78
N THR A 811 -3.23 12.73 -47.38
CA THR A 811 -3.50 11.29 -47.15
C THR A 811 -2.68 10.75 -45.98
N ALA A 812 -2.87 9.47 -45.65
CA ALA A 812 -2.02 8.78 -44.68
C ALA A 812 -0.52 8.83 -45.02
N LEU A 813 -0.15 8.90 -46.31
CA LEU A 813 1.26 8.95 -46.74
C LEU A 813 1.97 10.24 -46.29
N PHE A 814 1.25 11.37 -46.26
CA PHE A 814 1.77 12.64 -45.73
C PHE A 814 2.08 12.53 -44.23
N GLN A 815 1.20 11.88 -43.46
CA GLN A 815 1.41 11.70 -42.01
C GLN A 815 2.47 10.65 -41.68
N ALA A 816 2.68 9.65 -42.56
CA ALA A 816 3.80 8.72 -42.44
C ALA A 816 5.13 9.41 -42.75
N ALA A 817 5.18 10.24 -43.81
CA ALA A 817 6.35 11.04 -44.18
C ALA A 817 6.76 12.05 -43.10
N CYS A 818 5.83 12.52 -42.27
CA CYS A 818 6.11 13.33 -41.07
C CYS A 818 5.91 12.57 -39.74
N SER A 819 6.06 11.24 -39.73
CA SER A 819 6.08 10.44 -38.49
C SER A 819 7.50 10.41 -37.88
N PRO A 820 7.67 10.62 -36.56
CA PRO A 820 8.97 10.45 -35.90
C PRO A 820 9.34 8.96 -35.69
N ASN A 821 8.37 8.04 -35.83
CA ASN A 821 8.52 6.63 -35.51
C ASN A 821 8.33 5.79 -36.77
N GLU A 822 9.38 5.11 -37.23
CA GLU A 822 9.33 4.14 -38.35
C GLU A 822 8.70 4.69 -39.66
N PRO A 823 9.01 5.93 -40.10
CA PRO A 823 8.37 6.51 -41.28
C PRO A 823 8.56 5.65 -42.53
N GLU A 824 9.74 5.06 -42.75
CA GLU A 824 10.08 4.32 -43.96
C GLU A 824 9.20 3.08 -44.15
N ALA A 825 9.00 2.29 -43.08
CA ALA A 825 8.20 1.07 -43.12
C ALA A 825 6.72 1.37 -43.35
N LYS A 826 6.20 2.42 -42.70
CA LYS A 826 4.83 2.91 -42.87
C LYS A 826 4.58 3.47 -44.27
N MET A 827 5.55 4.18 -44.83
CA MET A 827 5.50 4.70 -46.20
C MET A 827 5.57 3.57 -47.23
N GLN A 828 6.47 2.59 -47.06
CA GLN A 828 6.53 1.38 -47.90
C GLN A 828 5.21 0.62 -47.87
N LEU A 829 4.60 0.44 -46.70
CA LEU A 829 3.30 -0.22 -46.56
C LEU A 829 2.21 0.52 -47.34
N LEU A 830 2.14 1.85 -47.24
CA LEU A 830 1.13 2.65 -47.93
C LEU A 830 1.34 2.65 -49.45
N ILE A 831 2.56 2.86 -49.94
CA ILE A 831 2.90 2.85 -51.37
C ILE A 831 2.63 1.46 -51.96
N GLY A 832 2.99 0.39 -51.25
CA GLY A 832 2.69 -1.00 -51.63
C GLY A 832 1.20 -1.35 -51.69
N HIS A 833 0.34 -0.54 -51.07
CA HIS A 833 -1.13 -0.63 -51.18
C HIS A 833 -1.73 0.45 -52.11
N GLY A 834 -0.92 1.11 -52.93
CA GLY A 834 -1.37 2.06 -53.95
C GLY A 834 -1.55 3.51 -53.48
N ALA A 835 -0.86 3.94 -52.41
CA ALA A 835 -0.82 5.35 -52.05
C ALA A 835 -0.02 6.17 -53.08
N ASP A 836 -0.63 7.22 -53.60
CA ASP A 836 -0.03 8.14 -54.57
C ASP A 836 1.04 9.03 -53.90
N ALA A 837 2.30 8.83 -54.30
CA ALA A 837 3.46 9.59 -53.83
C ALA A 837 3.64 10.96 -54.54
N HIS A 838 2.96 11.19 -55.66
CA HIS A 838 2.98 12.44 -56.42
C HIS A 838 1.83 13.38 -56.03
N ARG A 839 0.87 12.90 -55.24
CA ARG A 839 -0.27 13.69 -54.77
C ARG A 839 0.20 14.98 -54.10
N VAL A 840 -0.46 16.09 -54.43
CA VAL A 840 -0.34 17.36 -53.69
C VAL A 840 -1.49 17.55 -52.70
N ASP A 841 -1.21 18.26 -51.61
CA ASP A 841 -2.25 18.76 -50.70
C ASP A 841 -2.82 20.12 -51.15
N ASN A 842 -3.73 20.71 -50.34
CA ASN A 842 -4.38 21.97 -50.68
C ASN A 842 -3.41 23.18 -50.79
N SER A 843 -2.16 23.04 -50.34
CA SER A 843 -1.09 24.04 -50.44
C SER A 843 -0.13 23.76 -51.61
N GLY A 844 -0.33 22.69 -52.39
CA GLY A 844 0.59 22.25 -53.43
C GLY A 844 1.76 21.40 -52.91
N CYS A 845 1.83 21.15 -51.59
CA CYS A 845 2.92 20.38 -50.99
C CYS A 845 2.79 18.89 -51.33
N THR A 846 3.92 18.22 -51.57
CA THR A 846 3.98 16.76 -51.77
C THR A 846 4.36 16.03 -50.47
N PRO A 847 4.21 14.69 -50.38
CA PRO A 847 4.81 13.91 -49.28
C PRO A 847 6.32 14.15 -49.13
N LEU A 848 7.04 14.43 -50.22
CA LEU A 848 8.48 14.72 -50.19
C LEU A 848 8.77 16.08 -49.53
N SER A 849 7.92 17.09 -49.77
CA SER A 849 7.97 18.39 -49.08
C SER A 849 7.84 18.23 -47.55
N TYR A 850 7.05 17.25 -47.08
CA TYR A 850 6.90 16.94 -45.65
C TYR A 850 8.02 16.05 -45.09
N ALA A 851 8.50 15.06 -45.85
CA ALA A 851 9.65 14.25 -45.47
C ALA A 851 10.92 15.09 -45.24
N ALA A 852 11.09 16.13 -46.06
CA ALA A 852 12.21 17.08 -45.99
C ALA A 852 12.30 17.83 -44.64
N LEU A 853 11.20 17.92 -43.88
CA LEU A 853 11.17 18.55 -42.56
C LEU A 853 11.66 17.62 -41.43
N LEU A 854 11.83 16.32 -41.65
CA LEU A 854 12.26 15.37 -40.60
C LEU A 854 13.56 14.62 -40.89
N GLY A 855 13.87 14.24 -42.14
CA GLY A 855 15.17 13.62 -42.42
C GLY A 855 15.31 12.84 -43.73
N ALA A 856 16.57 12.60 -44.09
CA ALA A 856 16.98 12.06 -45.38
C ALA A 856 16.31 10.72 -45.76
N LYS A 857 16.08 9.80 -44.83
CA LYS A 857 15.58 8.44 -45.14
C LYS A 857 14.16 8.43 -45.70
N ALA A 858 13.28 9.30 -45.21
CA ALA A 858 11.92 9.44 -45.74
C ALA A 858 11.95 10.06 -47.16
N CYS A 859 12.83 11.04 -47.40
CA CYS A 859 13.07 11.59 -48.73
C CYS A 859 13.64 10.54 -49.69
N GLN A 860 14.65 9.78 -49.25
CA GLN A 860 15.31 8.70 -49.99
C GLN A 860 14.27 7.73 -50.56
N LEU A 861 13.40 7.23 -49.70
CA LEU A 861 12.33 6.31 -50.07
C LEU A 861 11.37 6.89 -51.12
N LEU A 862 10.95 8.14 -50.98
CA LEU A 862 10.04 8.79 -51.95
C LEU A 862 10.73 9.05 -53.30
N LEU A 863 11.99 9.46 -53.27
CA LEU A 863 12.80 9.69 -54.47
C LEU A 863 13.08 8.39 -55.24
N ASP A 864 13.27 7.27 -54.54
CA ASP A 864 13.39 5.93 -55.15
C ASP A 864 12.06 5.43 -55.73
N HIS A 865 10.92 5.94 -55.24
CA HIS A 865 9.60 5.74 -55.84
C HIS A 865 9.21 6.86 -56.84
N GLY A 866 10.18 7.65 -57.30
CA GLY A 866 10.02 8.60 -58.41
C GLY A 866 9.39 9.96 -58.07
N ALA A 867 9.29 10.33 -56.78
CA ALA A 867 8.83 11.66 -56.40
C ALA A 867 9.71 12.77 -57.01
N ASP A 868 9.09 13.85 -57.51
CA ASP A 868 9.83 14.97 -58.12
C ASP A 868 10.55 15.79 -57.05
N VAL A 869 11.89 15.71 -57.07
CA VAL A 869 12.81 16.42 -56.18
C VAL A 869 12.65 17.96 -56.25
N ASN A 870 12.14 18.47 -57.37
CA ASN A 870 11.95 19.89 -57.65
C ASN A 870 10.49 20.36 -57.58
N ALA A 871 9.55 19.49 -57.16
CA ALA A 871 8.15 19.84 -56.98
C ALA A 871 8.01 21.10 -56.09
N ALA A 872 7.12 22.01 -56.46
CA ALA A 872 6.94 23.28 -55.76
C ALA A 872 5.52 23.39 -55.17
N ASP A 873 5.42 23.95 -53.97
CA ASP A 873 4.15 24.36 -53.37
C ASP A 873 3.53 25.55 -54.14
N ASN A 874 2.31 25.95 -53.76
CA ASN A 874 1.57 27.07 -54.36
C ASN A 874 2.25 28.45 -54.18
N ARG A 875 3.44 28.53 -53.55
CA ARG A 875 4.28 29.73 -53.41
C ARG A 875 5.69 29.52 -53.99
N GLY A 876 5.95 28.41 -54.68
CA GLY A 876 7.26 28.08 -55.27
C GLY A 876 8.19 27.25 -54.36
N GLY A 877 7.81 26.97 -53.12
CA GLY A 877 8.64 26.29 -52.13
C GLY A 877 8.92 24.83 -52.47
N THR A 878 10.20 24.44 -52.52
CA THR A 878 10.67 23.09 -52.89
C THR A 878 11.05 22.25 -51.66
N PRO A 879 11.09 20.90 -51.76
CA PRO A 879 11.70 20.04 -50.75
C PRO A 879 13.06 20.52 -50.23
N LEU A 880 13.91 21.06 -51.10
CA LEU A 880 15.21 21.61 -50.72
C LEU A 880 15.08 22.85 -49.81
N SER A 881 14.15 23.76 -50.10
CA SER A 881 13.87 24.91 -49.21
C SER A 881 13.27 24.49 -47.87
N TYR A 882 12.43 23.44 -47.83
CA TYR A 882 11.91 22.89 -46.57
C TYR A 882 13.03 22.24 -45.75
N ALA A 883 13.89 21.42 -46.37
CA ALA A 883 15.06 20.84 -45.70
C ALA A 883 16.02 21.91 -45.17
N ALA A 884 16.27 22.95 -45.96
CA ALA A 884 17.10 24.09 -45.54
C ALA A 884 16.51 24.85 -44.34
N SER A 885 15.18 24.99 -44.29
CA SER A 885 14.43 25.63 -43.20
C SER A 885 14.34 24.81 -41.91
N CYS A 886 14.80 23.55 -41.91
CA CYS A 886 14.70 22.68 -40.75
C CYS A 886 15.79 22.95 -39.71
N HIS A 887 15.49 22.75 -38.42
CA HIS A 887 16.42 22.88 -37.29
C HIS A 887 16.80 21.51 -36.66
N ALA A 888 16.37 20.39 -37.26
CA ALA A 888 16.59 19.05 -36.70
C ALA A 888 17.96 18.45 -37.08
N TYR A 889 18.48 17.57 -36.23
CA TYR A 889 19.62 16.71 -36.55
C TYR A 889 19.30 15.87 -37.80
N GLY A 890 20.17 15.91 -38.81
CA GLY A 890 19.96 15.25 -40.10
C GLY A 890 19.38 16.13 -41.22
N ALA A 891 19.18 17.44 -40.97
CA ALA A 891 18.84 18.40 -42.04
C ALA A 891 19.94 18.47 -43.12
N GLU A 892 21.23 18.40 -42.71
CA GLU A 892 22.39 18.36 -43.62
C GLU A 892 22.36 17.14 -44.54
N ASP A 893 22.12 15.94 -43.99
CA ASP A 893 21.97 14.71 -44.79
C ASP A 893 20.82 14.82 -45.81
N CYS A 894 19.72 15.48 -45.41
CA CYS A 894 18.54 15.66 -46.24
C CYS A 894 18.81 16.64 -47.40
N VAL A 895 19.42 17.78 -47.10
CA VAL A 895 19.87 18.76 -48.10
C VAL A 895 20.90 18.12 -49.04
N GLN A 896 21.89 17.40 -48.52
CA GLN A 896 22.89 16.69 -49.31
C GLN A 896 22.24 15.68 -50.26
N LEU A 897 21.32 14.85 -49.76
CA LEU A 897 20.58 13.87 -50.57
C LEU A 897 19.78 14.55 -51.68
N LEU A 898 19.02 15.60 -51.37
CA LEU A 898 18.20 16.31 -52.35
C LEU A 898 19.07 16.91 -53.46
N LEU A 899 20.20 17.53 -53.14
CA LEU A 899 21.18 18.04 -54.11
C LEU A 899 21.78 16.91 -54.97
N HIS A 900 22.20 15.79 -54.36
CA HIS A 900 22.68 14.61 -55.09
C HIS A 900 21.61 13.97 -55.99
N ARG A 901 20.32 14.19 -55.71
CA ARG A 901 19.18 13.71 -56.49
C ARG A 901 18.66 14.76 -57.50
N GLY A 902 19.34 15.89 -57.66
CA GLY A 902 19.05 16.88 -58.70
C GLY A 902 18.12 18.02 -58.27
N ALA A 903 18.02 18.31 -56.97
CA ALA A 903 17.37 19.54 -56.50
C ALA A 903 18.10 20.79 -57.02
N ILE A 904 17.35 21.79 -57.48
CA ILE A 904 17.86 23.04 -58.04
C ILE A 904 18.08 24.05 -56.89
N PRO A 905 19.33 24.40 -56.53
CA PRO A 905 19.63 25.21 -55.33
C PRO A 905 19.29 26.69 -55.46
N ASP A 906 19.35 27.22 -56.69
CA ASP A 906 19.09 28.62 -57.05
C ASP A 906 17.62 28.89 -57.43
N LYS A 907 16.75 27.87 -57.38
CA LYS A 907 15.31 28.01 -57.66
C LYS A 907 14.66 28.94 -56.63
N VAL A 908 14.10 30.05 -57.12
CA VAL A 908 13.40 31.06 -56.32
C VAL A 908 11.93 30.72 -56.09
N ASP A 909 11.42 31.11 -54.92
CA ASP A 909 10.00 31.14 -54.57
C ASP A 909 9.30 32.42 -55.09
N GLU A 910 7.98 32.56 -54.87
CA GLU A 910 7.20 33.76 -55.25
C GLU A 910 7.65 35.06 -54.56
N ALA A 911 8.40 34.96 -53.45
CA ALA A 911 8.98 36.09 -52.73
C ALA A 911 10.44 36.39 -53.12
N GLY A 912 11.03 35.60 -54.03
CA GLY A 912 12.41 35.76 -54.51
C GLY A 912 13.48 35.08 -53.65
N ASN A 913 13.09 34.23 -52.70
CA ASN A 913 14.00 33.49 -51.82
C ASN A 913 14.44 32.17 -52.47
N THR A 914 15.71 31.79 -52.30
CA THR A 914 16.21 30.45 -52.67
C THR A 914 16.27 29.53 -51.46
N ALA A 915 16.64 28.26 -51.64
CA ALA A 915 16.89 27.37 -50.50
C ALA A 915 17.98 27.91 -49.55
N LEU A 916 18.99 28.63 -50.07
CA LEU A 916 20.02 29.28 -49.27
C LEU A 916 19.46 30.40 -48.37
N SER A 917 18.42 31.13 -48.82
CA SER A 917 17.73 32.15 -48.01
C SER A 917 17.03 31.57 -46.77
N TYR A 918 16.69 30.28 -46.79
CA TYR A 918 16.03 29.56 -45.70
C TYR A 918 17.00 28.77 -44.81
N ALA A 919 18.27 28.64 -45.19
CA ALA A 919 19.25 27.76 -44.55
C ALA A 919 19.55 28.17 -43.09
N THR A 920 19.11 27.33 -42.14
CA THR A 920 19.13 27.62 -40.69
C THR A 920 20.50 27.48 -40.02
N THR A 921 21.37 26.61 -40.53
CA THR A 921 22.72 26.37 -39.99
C THR A 921 23.78 26.79 -41.00
N LYS A 922 24.96 27.18 -40.50
CA LYS A 922 26.09 27.49 -41.39
C LYS A 922 26.51 26.29 -42.24
N ALA A 923 26.46 25.07 -41.71
CA ALA A 923 26.81 23.88 -42.50
C ALA A 923 25.84 23.65 -43.67
N VAL A 924 24.54 23.88 -43.48
CA VAL A 924 23.55 23.87 -44.58
C VAL A 924 23.79 25.02 -45.56
N GLN A 925 24.15 26.22 -45.09
CA GLN A 925 24.49 27.37 -45.95
C GLN A 925 25.73 27.07 -46.82
N ASP A 926 26.82 26.61 -46.21
CA ASP A 926 28.07 26.26 -46.89
C ASP A 926 27.83 25.09 -47.89
N LEU A 927 27.01 24.10 -47.52
CA LEU A 927 26.64 22.96 -48.36
C LEU A 927 25.83 23.40 -49.60
N ILE A 928 24.75 24.16 -49.44
CA ILE A 928 23.94 24.65 -50.58
C ILE A 928 24.78 25.56 -51.47
N SER A 929 25.62 26.41 -50.87
CA SER A 929 26.55 27.29 -51.62
C SER A 929 27.61 26.54 -52.41
N SER A 930 27.86 25.25 -52.12
CA SER A 930 28.81 24.43 -52.89
C SER A 930 28.23 23.82 -54.17
N TYR A 931 26.93 23.99 -54.42
CA TYR A 931 26.20 23.54 -55.61
C TYR A 931 25.70 24.70 -56.51
N ILE A 932 26.15 25.94 -56.23
CA ILE A 932 25.83 27.18 -56.98
C ILE A 932 27.12 27.73 -57.60
#